data_AF-A0A7W2D1G3-F1
#
_entry.id   AF-A0A7W2D1G3-F1
#
_cell.length_a   1.000
_cell.length_b   1.000
_cell.length_c   1.000
_cell.angle_alpha   90.00
_cell.angle_beta   90.00
_cell.angle_gamma   90.00
#
_symmetry.space_group_name_H-M   'P 1'
#
loop_
_entity.id
_entity.type
_entity.pdbx_description
1 polymer ?
#
loop_
_entity_poly.entity_id
_entity_poly.type
_entity_poly.pdbx_seq_one_letter_code
_entity_poly.pdbx_strand_id
1 'polypeptide(L)'
;MNTRVRTLPIRVPPLPGEALDSWLEAVARRLDSPLGEVLHHLGLPPRTGHGDHLRGIPRDWTILLSGAHTANIAHASGLDERTVTDMTLMYYDGRAVRINTERRNVNRRVLWGRGSGSRFCPDCLSESGGRWLLSWRLGCSFACLHHGRLLADCCPACNQIPRERPASTPAIPRPHTCGSPYPGPGGGFSKGCGFDLTQTRTLRLPATHPALLAQARLLDVIDADTAAFGAYQYSPQSARQALTDIQAIARRVLQDLPASDLRNLVPHDIADGHLITDPSCPLASRAAERPGFMAPPRAVSTAASVAIALHVLEQPDIHRAGRVLRDLIEAMREELWQVSITSIDGWGRDLSTVLNAVHLAALAPSMRPTEQLRHRTPTAMPRRTEKASRDINRRARKIPSMFWPFWTTRLTPPEGVYPRAIAPVLAASLLIVGSKARLEDAAERLGSATNGINLSRILQGLQDQPQWTDTVVALVRLADHLDATEIPIDYQRRRRLDYTRLLPHSRWSQICRHTGTPVGRGPREQIVRSLLFQRISGLPAEAFPRYQELTEAEFRQQTAYFAALQTPELADALAGEARHFLTENHIHNEPITWQPPATLLSGLDLPGSDPDHIDIPRLHQLVRQHKRPVQHAARVLDTSIAAIRYVLDEHPAPAAEVTERSAQSTVQIRQRARREVPKDVLARLYLDERHSLQAIADMTGFSRGLLTDLAREYDIPISGFQGRQPRVTIERAWLFEQYVVRRRPLPDLAREQGMSRSNMARWARVHNIPLRRSGGGSHHAALRTTELAVQLPAILRNGLTSPFAWQRMRHFAAALSFPSMHEAARALSVNRSTLVNQINQLEGDLGQPLLERATRGRAMKLTSFGKRVVTAFNKIPSEERVHRALTAQDSHGSQHRHH
;
A
#
# COMPACT_ATOMS: atom_id res chain seq x y z
N MET A 1 -0.19 25.77 -72.86
CA MET A 1 0.76 26.91 -72.87
C MET A 1 1.02 27.31 -71.42
N ASN A 2 2.25 27.13 -70.91
CA ASN A 2 2.63 27.65 -69.60
C ASN A 2 2.75 29.17 -69.71
N THR A 3 1.69 29.90 -69.38
CA THR A 3 1.72 31.35 -69.25
C THR A 3 2.69 31.70 -68.11
N ARG A 4 3.81 32.34 -68.46
CA ARG A 4 4.80 32.86 -67.50
C ARG A 4 4.10 33.89 -66.59
N VAL A 5 4.04 33.61 -65.30
CA VAL A 5 3.46 34.51 -64.28
C VAL A 5 4.23 35.83 -64.28
N ARG A 6 3.52 36.96 -64.34
CA ARG A 6 4.10 38.31 -64.33
C ARG A 6 3.99 38.93 -62.93
N THR A 7 4.78 39.96 -62.67
CA THR A 7 4.70 40.72 -61.42
C THR A 7 3.45 41.58 -61.36
N LEU A 8 2.86 41.71 -60.16
CA LEU A 8 1.72 42.58 -59.91
C LEU A 8 2.12 44.05 -60.11
N PRO A 9 1.26 44.87 -60.77
CA PRO A 9 1.55 46.28 -61.01
C PRO A 9 1.50 47.12 -59.72
N ILE A 10 0.75 46.68 -58.71
CA ILE A 10 0.69 47.27 -57.38
C ILE A 10 0.97 46.17 -56.36
N ARG A 11 1.95 46.40 -55.48
CA ARG A 11 2.28 45.48 -54.37
C ARG A 11 1.55 45.95 -53.11
N VAL A 12 0.92 45.01 -52.41
CA VAL A 12 0.27 45.24 -51.13
C VAL A 12 0.96 44.37 -50.09
N PRO A 13 1.53 44.93 -49.01
CA PRO A 13 2.14 44.12 -47.97
C PRO A 13 1.06 43.32 -47.20
N PRO A 14 1.33 42.05 -46.85
CA PRO A 14 0.49 41.31 -45.91
C PRO A 14 0.60 41.90 -44.50
N LEU A 15 -0.47 41.80 -43.72
CA LEU A 15 -0.42 42.13 -42.29
C LEU A 15 0.18 40.96 -41.49
N PRO A 16 0.76 41.21 -40.29
CA PRO A 16 1.22 40.13 -39.42
C PRO A 16 0.11 39.12 -39.12
N GLY A 17 0.37 37.84 -39.39
CA GLY A 17 -0.57 36.74 -39.15
C GLY A 17 -1.80 36.73 -40.06
N GLU A 18 -1.78 37.48 -41.18
CA GLU A 18 -2.90 37.52 -42.11
C GLU A 18 -3.07 36.21 -42.91
N ALA A 19 -4.32 35.80 -43.12
CA ALA A 19 -4.63 34.67 -44.00
C ALA A 19 -4.42 35.01 -45.48
N LEU A 20 -3.93 34.03 -46.25
CA LEU A 20 -3.65 34.20 -47.69
C LEU A 20 -4.86 34.70 -48.49
N ASP A 21 -6.06 34.18 -48.22
CA ASP A 21 -7.26 34.59 -48.92
C ASP A 21 -7.71 36.01 -48.58
N SER A 22 -7.48 36.46 -47.34
CA SER A 22 -7.69 37.86 -46.97
C SER A 22 -6.76 38.80 -47.71
N TRP A 23 -5.47 38.46 -47.76
CA TRP A 23 -4.49 39.30 -48.42
C TRP A 23 -4.76 39.40 -49.92
N LEU A 24 -5.13 38.30 -50.57
CA LEU A 24 -5.49 38.32 -52.00
C LEU A 24 -6.76 39.11 -52.29
N GLU A 25 -7.76 39.09 -51.39
CA GLU A 25 -8.91 39.99 -51.51
C GLU A 25 -8.50 41.47 -51.35
N ALA A 26 -7.54 41.77 -50.48
CA ALA A 26 -7.00 43.12 -50.33
C ALA A 26 -6.22 43.57 -51.57
N VAL A 27 -5.43 42.68 -52.19
CA VAL A 27 -4.75 42.91 -53.47
C VAL A 27 -5.78 43.16 -54.58
N ALA A 28 -6.79 42.30 -54.71
CA ALA A 28 -7.85 42.44 -55.70
C ALA A 28 -8.62 43.76 -55.56
N ARG A 29 -8.97 44.14 -54.33
CA ARG A 29 -9.58 45.44 -54.04
C ARG A 29 -8.67 46.62 -54.41
N ARG A 30 -7.36 46.50 -54.17
CA ARG A 30 -6.39 47.56 -54.48
C ARG A 30 -6.17 47.70 -55.99
N LEU A 31 -6.25 46.61 -56.73
CA LEU A 31 -6.12 46.56 -58.19
C LEU A 31 -7.43 46.86 -58.93
N ASP A 32 -8.54 47.07 -58.21
CA ASP A 32 -9.89 47.24 -58.76
C ASP A 32 -10.29 46.07 -59.70
N SER A 33 -9.90 44.85 -59.33
CA SER A 33 -10.08 43.64 -60.15
C SER A 33 -10.84 42.55 -59.37
N PRO A 34 -11.66 41.73 -60.05
CA PRO A 34 -12.26 40.53 -59.46
C PRO A 34 -11.19 39.56 -58.93
N LEU A 35 -11.45 38.95 -57.77
CA LEU A 35 -10.50 38.00 -57.14
C LEU A 35 -10.11 36.84 -58.08
N GLY A 36 -11.04 36.35 -58.88
CA GLY A 36 -10.79 35.26 -59.83
C GLY A 36 -9.73 35.60 -60.89
N GLU A 37 -9.67 36.86 -61.34
CA GLU A 37 -8.65 37.32 -62.30
C GLU A 37 -7.28 37.40 -61.65
N VAL A 38 -7.22 37.92 -60.41
CA VAL A 38 -5.98 37.95 -59.62
C VAL A 38 -5.45 36.53 -59.41
N LEU A 39 -6.30 35.58 -58.99
CA LEU A 39 -5.90 34.19 -58.80
C LEU A 39 -5.41 33.54 -60.09
N HIS A 40 -6.10 33.78 -61.21
CA HIS A 40 -5.67 33.29 -62.52
C HIS A 40 -4.28 33.84 -62.90
N HIS A 41 -4.04 35.14 -62.67
CA HIS A 41 -2.74 35.77 -62.95
C HIS A 41 -1.61 35.20 -62.09
N LEU A 42 -1.91 34.83 -60.84
CA LEU A 42 -0.97 34.18 -59.91
C LEU A 42 -0.75 32.70 -60.21
N GLY A 43 -1.33 32.16 -61.29
CA GLY A 43 -1.17 30.75 -61.65
C GLY A 43 -1.96 29.79 -60.77
N LEU A 44 -3.04 30.25 -60.12
CA LEU A 44 -4.05 29.42 -59.48
C LEU A 44 -5.25 29.29 -60.43
N PRO A 45 -5.23 28.35 -61.40
CA PRO A 45 -6.26 28.30 -62.43
C PRO A 45 -7.62 27.93 -61.82
N PRO A 46 -8.70 28.61 -62.21
CA PRO A 46 -10.03 28.08 -61.96
C PRO A 46 -10.17 26.76 -62.73
N ARG A 47 -10.33 25.62 -62.03
CA ARG A 47 -10.71 24.34 -62.67
C ARG A 47 -11.87 24.54 -63.64
N THR A 48 -11.58 24.38 -64.93
CA THR A 48 -12.52 24.46 -66.04
C THR A 48 -13.35 23.18 -66.13
N GLY A 49 -14.46 23.13 -65.40
CA GLY A 49 -15.56 22.19 -65.66
C GLY A 49 -16.75 22.98 -66.20
N HIS A 50 -17.24 22.63 -67.38
CA HIS A 50 -18.37 23.32 -68.03
C HIS A 50 -19.61 23.29 -67.12
N GLY A 51 -20.13 24.47 -66.77
CA GLY A 51 -21.44 24.65 -66.12
C GLY A 51 -21.44 25.33 -64.74
N ASP A 52 -20.28 25.56 -64.10
CA ASP A 52 -20.26 26.18 -62.77
C ASP A 52 -18.90 26.85 -62.50
N HIS A 53 -18.79 28.17 -62.75
CA HIS A 53 -17.54 28.95 -62.57
C HIS A 53 -17.00 28.94 -61.11
N LEU A 54 -17.71 28.30 -60.18
CA LEU A 54 -17.48 28.24 -58.74
C LEU A 54 -16.63 27.03 -58.28
N ARG A 55 -16.41 26.03 -59.15
CA ARG A 55 -15.64 24.80 -58.80
C ARG A 55 -14.13 24.93 -59.00
N GLY A 56 -13.66 26.15 -59.26
CA GLY A 56 -12.35 26.41 -59.81
C GLY A 56 -11.18 26.45 -58.81
N ILE A 57 -11.38 27.10 -57.66
CA ILE A 57 -10.32 27.31 -56.67
C ILE A 57 -10.18 26.02 -55.83
N PRO A 58 -8.98 25.42 -55.74
CA PRO A 58 -8.77 24.23 -54.91
C PRO A 58 -9.15 24.54 -53.46
N ARG A 59 -10.07 23.78 -52.83
CA ARG A 59 -10.55 24.07 -51.45
C ARG A 59 -9.44 24.07 -50.40
N ASP A 60 -8.30 23.51 -50.75
CA ASP A 60 -7.09 23.29 -49.96
C ASP A 60 -6.06 24.42 -50.05
N TRP A 61 -6.27 25.43 -50.90
CA TRP A 61 -5.27 26.49 -51.15
C TRP A 61 -4.96 27.37 -49.93
N THR A 62 -5.92 27.53 -49.01
CA THR A 62 -5.71 28.18 -47.70
C THR A 62 -5.15 27.24 -46.64
N ILE A 63 -5.12 25.94 -46.93
CA ILE A 63 -4.57 24.89 -46.05
C ILE A 63 -3.09 24.67 -46.36
N LEU A 64 -2.75 24.43 -47.63
CA LEU A 64 -1.41 24.15 -48.12
C LEU A 64 -1.32 24.50 -49.60
N LEU A 65 -0.28 25.21 -50.03
CA LEU A 65 0.01 25.44 -51.45
C LEU A 65 0.94 24.36 -52.02
N SER A 66 0.99 24.22 -53.35
CA SER A 66 2.06 23.46 -54.00
C SER A 66 3.32 24.33 -54.09
N GLY A 67 4.50 23.72 -54.24
CA GLY A 67 5.75 24.49 -54.44
C GLY A 67 5.66 25.44 -55.64
N ALA A 68 5.08 24.98 -56.76
CA ALA A 68 4.88 25.81 -57.94
C ALA A 68 3.94 27.02 -57.69
N HIS A 69 2.82 26.82 -56.98
CA HIS A 69 1.92 27.95 -56.68
C HIS A 69 2.55 28.92 -55.68
N THR A 70 3.31 28.43 -54.70
CA THR A 70 4.03 29.26 -53.73
C THR A 70 5.06 30.14 -54.43
N ALA A 71 5.88 29.55 -55.31
CA ALA A 71 6.85 30.26 -56.12
C ALA A 71 6.20 31.30 -57.06
N ASN A 72 5.06 30.96 -57.67
CA ASN A 72 4.33 31.90 -58.53
C ASN A 72 3.82 33.11 -57.75
N ILE A 73 3.20 32.90 -56.58
CA ILE A 73 2.68 33.98 -55.74
C ILE A 73 3.84 34.84 -55.21
N ALA A 74 4.91 34.21 -54.73
CA ALA A 74 6.12 34.88 -54.26
C ALA A 74 6.72 35.76 -55.37
N HIS A 75 6.93 35.20 -56.56
CA HIS A 75 7.45 35.93 -57.72
C HIS A 75 6.55 37.11 -58.12
N ALA A 76 5.24 36.87 -58.24
CA ALA A 76 4.30 37.89 -58.70
C ALA A 76 4.18 39.06 -57.72
N SER A 77 4.16 38.77 -56.41
CA SER A 77 3.98 39.78 -55.36
C SER A 77 5.28 40.41 -54.87
N GLY A 78 6.42 39.78 -55.14
CA GLY A 78 7.71 40.17 -54.58
C GLY A 78 7.88 39.80 -53.11
N LEU A 79 7.07 38.85 -52.60
CA LEU A 79 7.24 38.24 -51.28
C LEU A 79 8.21 37.07 -51.38
N ASP A 80 8.77 36.64 -50.25
CA ASP A 80 9.47 35.36 -50.17
C ASP A 80 8.49 34.19 -50.03
N GLU A 81 8.90 33.00 -50.47
CA GLU A 81 8.06 31.80 -50.44
C GLU A 81 7.63 31.38 -49.02
N ARG A 82 8.44 31.70 -48.00
CA ARG A 82 8.13 31.38 -46.61
C ARG A 82 6.99 32.27 -46.10
N THR A 83 7.01 33.57 -46.35
CA THR A 83 5.90 34.47 -46.02
C THR A 83 4.59 33.99 -46.65
N VAL A 84 4.61 33.57 -47.93
CA VAL A 84 3.43 33.03 -48.61
C VAL A 84 2.94 31.74 -47.93
N THR A 85 3.86 30.87 -47.51
CA THR A 85 3.53 29.61 -46.80
C THR A 85 2.96 29.90 -45.42
N ASP A 86 3.53 30.86 -44.69
CA ASP A 86 3.15 31.26 -43.33
C ASP A 86 1.75 31.91 -43.27
N MET A 87 1.22 32.36 -44.42
CA MET A 87 -0.15 32.84 -44.60
C MET A 87 -1.18 31.71 -44.83
N THR A 88 -0.75 30.45 -44.82
CA THR A 88 -1.62 29.26 -44.93
C THR A 88 -1.63 28.45 -43.64
N LEU A 89 -2.61 27.55 -43.45
CA LEU A 89 -2.66 26.71 -42.24
C LEU A 89 -1.44 25.79 -42.06
N MET A 90 -0.62 25.62 -43.10
CA MET A 90 0.68 24.92 -43.00
C MET A 90 1.59 25.55 -41.94
N TYR A 91 1.50 26.85 -41.69
CA TYR A 91 2.19 27.52 -40.59
C TYR A 91 1.98 26.83 -39.24
N TYR A 92 0.77 26.30 -39.01
CA TYR A 92 0.36 25.68 -37.75
C TYR A 92 0.45 24.15 -37.77
N ASP A 93 0.92 23.53 -38.86
CA ASP A 93 1.03 22.07 -38.92
C ASP A 93 1.98 21.54 -37.84
N GLY A 94 1.55 20.46 -37.18
CA GLY A 94 2.29 19.86 -36.08
C GLY A 94 2.22 20.63 -34.76
N ARG A 95 1.73 21.89 -34.73
CA ARG A 95 1.58 22.72 -33.52
C ARG A 95 0.13 22.86 -33.08
N ALA A 96 -0.73 23.44 -33.94
CA ALA A 96 -2.14 23.69 -33.64
C ALA A 96 -3.12 22.98 -34.59
N VAL A 97 -2.64 22.48 -35.73
CA VAL A 97 -3.39 21.61 -36.64
C VAL A 97 -2.54 20.43 -37.09
N ARG A 98 -3.18 19.39 -37.64
CA ARG A 98 -2.49 18.31 -38.35
C ARG A 98 -2.98 18.25 -39.78
N ILE A 99 -2.07 18.43 -40.73
CA ILE A 99 -2.37 18.41 -42.17
C ILE A 99 -1.94 17.06 -42.74
N ASN A 100 -2.84 16.43 -43.49
CA ASN A 100 -2.48 15.34 -44.38
C ASN A 100 -2.02 15.95 -45.71
N THR A 101 -0.72 15.89 -45.99
CA THR A 101 -0.11 16.50 -47.18
C THR A 101 -0.51 15.80 -48.48
N GLU A 102 -0.75 14.49 -48.46
CA GLU A 102 -1.21 13.71 -49.62
C GLU A 102 -2.65 14.07 -50.01
N ARG A 103 -3.56 14.09 -49.02
CA ARG A 103 -4.97 14.42 -49.20
C ARG A 103 -5.24 15.93 -49.17
N ARG A 104 -4.21 16.73 -48.87
CA ARG A 104 -4.21 18.20 -48.80
C ARG A 104 -5.37 18.74 -47.95
N ASN A 105 -5.57 18.15 -46.77
CA ASN A 105 -6.65 18.54 -45.87
C ASN A 105 -6.22 18.53 -44.39
N VAL A 106 -6.97 19.27 -43.57
CA VAL A 106 -6.80 19.25 -42.12
C VAL A 106 -7.49 18.01 -41.53
N ASN A 107 -6.76 17.26 -40.72
CA ASN A 107 -7.33 16.18 -39.93
C ASN A 107 -8.18 16.77 -38.79
N ARG A 108 -9.50 16.85 -39.02
CA ARG A 108 -10.44 17.46 -38.08
C ARG A 108 -10.57 16.74 -36.73
N ARG A 109 -10.14 15.47 -36.66
CA ARG A 109 -10.20 14.64 -35.44
C ARG A 109 -9.02 14.87 -34.50
N VAL A 110 -8.02 15.64 -34.93
CA VAL A 110 -6.78 15.90 -34.20
C VAL A 110 -6.68 17.39 -33.96
N LEU A 111 -6.32 17.79 -32.74
CA LEU A 111 -6.15 19.19 -32.33
C LEU A 111 -7.35 20.11 -32.61
N TRP A 112 -8.57 19.57 -32.68
CA TRP A 112 -9.76 20.34 -33.12
C TRP A 112 -9.49 21.13 -34.41
N GLY A 113 -8.75 20.53 -35.35
CA GLY A 113 -8.45 21.17 -36.62
C GLY A 113 -9.70 21.53 -37.43
N ARG A 114 -9.68 22.71 -38.06
CA ARG A 114 -10.68 23.12 -39.06
C ARG A 114 -10.02 23.26 -40.41
N GLY A 115 -10.63 22.67 -41.44
CA GLY A 115 -10.14 22.77 -42.83
C GLY A 115 -10.81 23.87 -43.64
N SER A 116 -11.83 24.54 -43.10
CA SER A 116 -12.60 25.57 -43.79
C SER A 116 -13.31 26.48 -42.79
N GLY A 117 -13.73 27.65 -43.26
CA GLY A 117 -14.37 28.66 -42.43
C GLY A 117 -13.37 29.48 -41.62
N SER A 118 -13.82 30.61 -41.12
CA SER A 118 -13.08 31.43 -40.17
C SER A 118 -14.06 32.09 -39.20
N ARG A 119 -13.68 32.12 -37.93
CA ARG A 119 -14.26 33.07 -36.98
C ARG A 119 -13.74 34.47 -37.29
N PHE A 120 -14.31 35.50 -36.67
CA PHE A 120 -13.81 36.87 -36.83
C PHE A 120 -14.06 37.78 -35.64
N CYS A 121 -13.21 38.79 -35.50
CA CYS A 121 -13.48 39.94 -34.66
C CYS A 121 -14.02 41.09 -35.54
N PRO A 122 -15.26 41.57 -35.31
CA PRO A 122 -15.83 42.63 -36.14
C PRO A 122 -15.11 43.98 -35.96
N ASP A 123 -14.56 44.26 -34.77
CA ASP A 123 -13.76 45.46 -34.52
C ASP A 123 -12.42 45.40 -35.28
N CYS A 124 -11.74 44.24 -35.31
CA CYS A 124 -10.52 44.06 -36.13
C CYS A 124 -10.82 44.21 -37.63
N LEU A 125 -11.96 43.70 -38.11
CA LEU A 125 -12.35 43.88 -39.49
C LEU A 125 -12.61 45.36 -39.82
N SER A 126 -13.18 46.12 -38.88
CA SER A 126 -13.38 47.56 -39.04
C SER A 126 -12.04 48.30 -39.12
N GLU A 127 -11.14 48.08 -38.16
CA GLU A 127 -9.85 48.77 -38.06
C GLU A 127 -8.90 48.46 -39.23
N SER A 128 -8.89 47.21 -39.69
CA SER A 128 -7.96 46.76 -40.74
C SER A 128 -8.48 46.96 -42.16
N GLY A 129 -9.73 47.42 -42.34
CA GLY A 129 -10.37 47.48 -43.66
C GLY A 129 -10.75 46.10 -44.21
N GLY A 130 -11.10 45.17 -43.33
CA GLY A 130 -11.60 43.83 -43.64
C GLY A 130 -10.51 42.77 -43.80
N ARG A 131 -9.37 42.91 -43.12
CA ARG A 131 -8.26 41.94 -43.17
C ARG A 131 -8.46 40.87 -42.08
N TRP A 132 -8.34 39.60 -42.45
CA TRP A 132 -8.62 38.44 -41.59
C TRP A 132 -7.33 37.76 -41.14
N LEU A 133 -7.29 37.40 -39.85
CA LEU A 133 -6.16 36.67 -39.27
C LEU A 133 -6.26 35.18 -39.57
N LEU A 134 -5.13 34.56 -39.88
CA LEU A 134 -5.01 33.12 -40.08
C LEU A 134 -5.37 32.34 -38.81
N SER A 135 -4.99 32.84 -37.65
CA SER A 135 -5.27 32.22 -36.35
C SER A 135 -6.77 32.04 -36.06
N TRP A 136 -7.65 32.86 -36.66
CA TRP A 136 -9.10 32.72 -36.52
C TRP A 136 -9.69 31.49 -37.20
N ARG A 137 -8.90 30.80 -38.04
CA ARG A 137 -9.27 29.52 -38.64
C ARG A 137 -9.01 28.34 -37.68
N LEU A 138 -8.25 28.52 -36.61
CA LEU A 138 -7.97 27.47 -35.64
C LEU A 138 -9.21 27.14 -34.80
N GLY A 139 -9.44 25.85 -34.52
CA GLY A 139 -10.58 25.42 -33.70
C GLY A 139 -10.51 25.91 -32.26
N CYS A 140 -9.30 26.14 -31.76
CA CYS A 140 -9.00 26.63 -30.43
C CYS A 140 -9.03 28.17 -30.31
N SER A 141 -9.20 28.92 -31.40
CA SER A 141 -9.32 30.38 -31.34
C SER A 141 -10.77 30.79 -31.15
N PHE A 142 -11.12 31.33 -30.00
CA PHE A 142 -12.49 31.71 -29.63
C PHE A 142 -12.62 33.15 -29.11
N ALA A 143 -11.53 33.83 -28.77
CA ALA A 143 -11.56 35.23 -28.36
C ALA A 143 -10.52 36.09 -29.10
N CYS A 144 -10.84 37.37 -29.25
CA CYS A 144 -9.92 38.41 -29.68
C CYS A 144 -9.27 39.04 -28.45
N LEU A 145 -7.95 38.94 -28.35
CA LEU A 145 -7.19 39.56 -27.25
C LEU A 145 -7.05 41.07 -27.41
N HIS A 146 -6.99 41.55 -28.66
CA HIS A 146 -6.85 42.98 -28.97
C HIS A 146 -8.11 43.77 -28.56
N HIS A 147 -9.29 43.23 -28.82
CA HIS A 147 -10.57 43.89 -28.51
C HIS A 147 -11.29 43.33 -27.28
N GLY A 148 -10.69 42.36 -26.58
CA GLY A 148 -11.26 41.75 -25.37
C GLY A 148 -12.68 41.22 -25.58
N ARG A 149 -12.91 40.41 -26.61
CA ARG A 149 -14.26 39.92 -26.95
C ARG A 149 -14.26 38.52 -27.55
N LEU A 150 -15.36 37.80 -27.43
CA LEU A 150 -15.54 36.54 -28.15
C LEU A 150 -15.58 36.78 -29.67
N LEU A 151 -14.98 35.87 -30.43
CA LEU A 151 -15.05 35.90 -31.88
C LEU A 151 -16.46 35.49 -32.35
N ALA A 152 -16.91 36.09 -33.44
CA ALA A 152 -18.16 35.71 -34.10
C ALA A 152 -17.97 34.40 -34.87
N ASP A 153 -18.91 33.47 -34.73
CA ASP A 153 -18.89 32.16 -35.38
C ASP A 153 -19.57 32.17 -36.76
N CYS A 154 -20.62 32.98 -36.91
CA CYS A 154 -21.45 33.06 -38.12
C CYS A 154 -21.84 34.51 -38.44
N CYS A 155 -22.30 34.74 -39.68
CA CYS A 155 -22.98 35.98 -40.05
C CYS A 155 -24.39 36.00 -39.42
N PRO A 156 -24.80 37.07 -38.72
CA PRO A 156 -26.11 37.14 -38.07
C PRO A 156 -27.29 37.24 -39.05
N ALA A 157 -27.06 37.62 -40.31
CA ALA A 157 -28.12 37.73 -41.31
C ALA A 157 -28.43 36.41 -42.02
N CYS A 158 -27.40 35.61 -42.35
CA CYS A 158 -27.59 34.36 -43.12
C CYS A 158 -27.27 33.09 -42.33
N ASN A 159 -26.80 33.19 -41.09
CA ASN A 159 -26.38 32.10 -40.21
C ASN A 159 -25.34 31.14 -40.80
N GLN A 160 -24.61 31.58 -41.83
CA GLN A 160 -23.51 30.81 -42.44
C GLN A 160 -22.16 31.18 -41.81
N ILE A 161 -21.24 30.22 -41.80
CA ILE A 161 -19.85 30.44 -41.37
C ILE A 161 -19.13 31.21 -42.49
N PRO A 162 -18.57 32.40 -42.21
CA PRO A 162 -17.80 33.13 -43.21
C PRO A 162 -16.60 32.32 -43.71
N ARG A 163 -16.26 32.50 -44.99
CA ARG A 163 -15.09 31.85 -45.63
C ARG A 163 -15.10 30.31 -45.57
N GLU A 164 -16.27 29.68 -45.38
CA GLU A 164 -16.42 28.22 -45.51
C GLU A 164 -16.24 27.77 -46.96
N ARG A 165 -16.62 28.63 -47.91
CA ARG A 165 -16.39 28.47 -49.35
C ARG A 165 -15.74 29.75 -49.89
N PRO A 166 -14.90 29.67 -50.94
CA PRO A 166 -14.36 30.85 -51.60
C PRO A 166 -15.49 31.75 -52.10
N ALA A 167 -15.42 33.06 -51.79
CA ALA A 167 -16.35 34.04 -52.33
C ALA A 167 -16.19 34.06 -53.85
N SER A 168 -17.28 33.78 -54.56
CA SER A 168 -17.25 33.57 -56.00
C SER A 168 -18.19 34.53 -56.70
N THR A 169 -17.93 35.81 -56.46
CA THR A 169 -18.60 36.89 -57.16
C THR A 169 -17.67 37.38 -58.27
N PRO A 170 -18.17 37.62 -59.50
CA PRO A 170 -17.42 38.34 -60.55
C PRO A 170 -17.21 39.83 -60.20
N ALA A 171 -17.50 40.22 -58.96
CA ALA A 171 -17.37 41.56 -58.44
C ALA A 171 -16.05 41.71 -57.67
N ILE A 172 -15.59 42.96 -57.55
CA ILE A 172 -14.46 43.32 -56.70
C ILE A 172 -14.80 42.94 -55.25
N PRO A 173 -13.92 42.20 -54.55
CA PRO A 173 -14.21 41.72 -53.20
C PRO A 173 -14.40 42.89 -52.22
N ARG A 174 -15.39 42.74 -51.34
CA ARG A 174 -15.64 43.63 -50.20
C ARG A 174 -15.30 42.87 -48.91
N PRO A 175 -14.06 42.95 -48.41
CA PRO A 175 -13.53 42.01 -47.41
C PRO A 175 -14.23 42.03 -46.04
N HIS A 176 -14.98 43.10 -45.76
CA HIS A 176 -15.79 43.27 -44.54
C HIS A 176 -17.23 42.75 -44.68
N THR A 177 -17.67 42.32 -45.85
CA THR A 177 -19.04 41.85 -46.10
C THR A 177 -19.14 40.33 -46.19
N CYS A 178 -20.30 39.78 -45.84
CA CYS A 178 -20.55 38.35 -45.90
C CYS A 178 -20.70 37.87 -47.35
N GLY A 179 -19.73 37.10 -47.84
CA GLY A 179 -19.76 36.46 -49.15
C GLY A 179 -20.52 35.12 -49.21
N SER A 180 -21.10 34.66 -48.10
CA SER A 180 -21.79 33.36 -48.06
C SER A 180 -23.12 33.38 -48.83
N PRO A 181 -23.57 32.24 -49.42
CA PRO A 181 -24.87 32.17 -50.07
C PRO A 181 -26.01 32.50 -49.11
N TYR A 182 -26.99 33.28 -49.57
CA TYR A 182 -28.18 33.63 -48.77
C TYR A 182 -29.29 32.59 -48.99
N PRO A 183 -29.83 31.95 -47.93
CA PRO A 183 -30.82 30.87 -48.07
C PRO A 183 -32.29 31.32 -48.22
N GLY A 184 -32.60 32.62 -48.30
CA GLY A 184 -34.00 33.10 -48.34
C GLY A 184 -34.68 33.04 -49.73
N PRO A 185 -36.04 33.09 -49.76
CA PRO A 185 -36.81 33.01 -51.00
C PRO A 185 -36.54 34.22 -51.91
N GLY A 186 -36.02 33.95 -53.11
CA GLY A 186 -35.65 34.97 -54.11
C GLY A 186 -34.14 35.28 -54.20
N GLY A 187 -33.31 34.71 -53.34
CA GLY A 187 -31.85 34.85 -53.40
C GLY A 187 -31.23 33.86 -54.39
N GLY A 188 -30.97 34.27 -55.63
CA GLY A 188 -30.10 33.50 -56.52
C GLY A 188 -28.70 33.33 -55.92
N PHE A 189 -28.06 32.18 -56.14
CA PHE A 189 -26.69 31.86 -55.69
C PHE A 189 -25.63 32.93 -56.03
N SER A 190 -25.94 33.86 -56.94
CA SER A 190 -25.02 34.84 -57.51
C SER A 190 -24.80 36.13 -56.71
N LYS A 191 -25.68 36.52 -55.78
CA LYS A 191 -25.57 37.82 -55.07
C LYS A 191 -24.93 37.76 -53.67
N GLY A 192 -24.82 36.58 -53.05
CA GLY A 192 -24.28 36.43 -51.68
C GLY A 192 -25.14 37.14 -50.61
N CYS A 193 -24.77 37.01 -49.34
CA CYS A 193 -25.50 37.61 -48.21
C CYS A 193 -25.32 39.13 -48.12
N GLY A 194 -24.13 39.66 -48.38
CA GLY A 194 -23.85 41.10 -48.42
C GLY A 194 -23.89 41.83 -47.07
N PHE A 195 -24.23 41.15 -45.98
CA PHE A 195 -24.24 41.75 -44.63
C PHE A 195 -22.86 42.28 -44.23
N ASP A 196 -22.80 43.48 -43.66
CA ASP A 196 -21.57 44.06 -43.12
C ASP A 196 -21.19 43.37 -41.81
N LEU A 197 -20.15 42.54 -41.86
CA LEU A 197 -19.70 41.74 -40.72
C LEU A 197 -19.17 42.61 -39.58
N THR A 198 -18.76 43.87 -39.84
CA THR A 198 -18.31 44.79 -38.79
C THR A 198 -19.44 45.19 -37.82
N GLN A 199 -20.69 45.05 -38.24
CA GLN A 199 -21.87 45.32 -37.39
C GLN A 199 -22.23 44.14 -36.46
N THR A 200 -21.46 43.05 -36.50
CA THR A 200 -21.74 41.86 -35.69
C THR A 200 -21.51 42.14 -34.21
N ARG A 201 -22.53 41.88 -33.39
CA ARG A 201 -22.44 41.99 -31.92
C ARG A 201 -21.94 40.67 -31.34
N THR A 202 -20.91 40.74 -30.49
CA THR A 202 -20.41 39.60 -29.72
C THR A 202 -20.08 40.04 -28.30
N LEU A 203 -20.01 39.08 -27.38
CA LEU A 203 -19.77 39.32 -25.97
C LEU A 203 -18.40 39.97 -25.74
N ARG A 204 -18.39 41.17 -25.12
CA ARG A 204 -17.18 41.84 -24.64
C ARG A 204 -16.84 41.36 -23.23
N LEU A 205 -15.56 41.21 -22.97
CA LEU A 205 -15.01 40.61 -21.77
C LEU A 205 -13.95 41.55 -21.15
N PRO A 206 -13.90 41.68 -19.81
CA PRO A 206 -12.85 42.46 -19.16
C PRO A 206 -11.48 41.80 -19.35
N ALA A 207 -10.39 42.58 -19.30
CA ALA A 207 -9.03 42.07 -19.58
C ALA A 207 -8.60 40.88 -18.69
N THR A 208 -9.07 40.81 -17.45
CA THR A 208 -8.79 39.72 -16.51
C THR A 208 -9.73 38.52 -16.64
N HIS A 209 -10.60 38.51 -17.66
CA HIS A 209 -11.60 37.46 -17.83
C HIS A 209 -10.94 36.10 -18.13
N PRO A 210 -11.32 35.00 -17.44
CA PRO A 210 -10.74 33.67 -17.63
C PRO A 210 -10.68 33.19 -19.08
N ALA A 211 -11.71 33.49 -19.89
CA ALA A 211 -11.71 33.17 -21.31
C ALA A 211 -10.61 33.89 -22.11
N LEU A 212 -10.31 35.16 -21.81
CA LEU A 212 -9.22 35.88 -22.48
C LEU A 212 -7.85 35.34 -22.04
N LEU A 213 -7.68 35.06 -20.75
CA LEU A 213 -6.48 34.43 -20.21
C LEU A 213 -6.23 33.05 -20.85
N ALA A 214 -7.28 32.25 -20.99
CA ALA A 214 -7.24 30.95 -21.66
C ALA A 214 -6.84 31.07 -23.15
N GLN A 215 -7.42 32.04 -23.87
CA GLN A 215 -7.06 32.30 -25.26
C GLN A 215 -5.59 32.75 -25.40
N ALA A 216 -5.11 33.62 -24.51
CA ALA A 216 -3.71 34.06 -24.48
C ALA A 216 -2.78 32.88 -24.23
N ARG A 217 -3.07 32.07 -23.21
CA ARG A 217 -2.28 30.87 -22.89
C ARG A 217 -2.15 29.91 -24.07
N LEU A 218 -3.23 29.67 -24.81
CA LEU A 218 -3.19 28.80 -25.99
C LEU A 218 -2.29 29.37 -27.09
N LEU A 219 -2.37 30.67 -27.36
CA LEU A 219 -1.54 31.30 -28.37
C LEU A 219 -0.06 31.28 -27.98
N ASP A 220 0.27 31.59 -26.72
CA ASP A 220 1.64 31.49 -26.19
C ASP A 220 2.23 30.09 -26.43
N VAL A 221 1.45 29.04 -26.12
CA VAL A 221 1.86 27.64 -26.31
C VAL A 221 2.09 27.33 -27.78
N ILE A 222 1.20 27.77 -28.66
CA ILE A 222 1.28 27.52 -30.11
C ILE A 222 2.49 28.25 -30.73
N ASP A 223 2.70 29.51 -30.35
CA ASP A 223 3.75 30.34 -30.91
C ASP A 223 5.13 29.89 -30.43
N ALA A 224 5.26 29.51 -29.15
CA ALA A 224 6.51 28.99 -28.58
C ALA A 224 6.77 27.49 -28.89
N ASP A 225 5.78 26.78 -29.43
CA ASP A 225 5.75 25.31 -29.57
C ASP A 225 6.07 24.54 -28.26
N THR A 226 5.77 25.15 -27.12
CA THR A 226 6.07 24.54 -25.82
C THR A 226 5.07 24.98 -24.74
N ALA A 227 4.74 24.06 -23.85
CA ALA A 227 3.94 24.28 -22.66
C ALA A 227 4.78 23.94 -21.43
N ALA A 228 5.15 24.97 -20.66
CA ALA A 228 5.98 24.88 -19.47
C ALA A 228 5.33 25.58 -18.26
N PHE A 229 4.00 25.46 -18.13
CA PHE A 229 3.21 26.08 -17.06
C PHE A 229 2.52 25.01 -16.20
N GLY A 230 2.16 25.38 -14.96
CA GLY A 230 1.39 24.52 -14.06
C GLY A 230 1.95 23.10 -13.96
N ALA A 231 1.11 22.10 -14.21
CA ALA A 231 1.48 20.69 -14.14
C ALA A 231 2.62 20.30 -15.11
N TYR A 232 2.85 21.11 -16.16
CA TYR A 232 3.93 20.90 -17.13
C TYR A 232 5.28 21.47 -16.71
N GLN A 233 5.38 22.23 -15.60
CA GLN A 233 6.59 22.97 -15.23
C GLN A 233 7.87 22.12 -15.18
N TYR A 234 7.79 20.90 -14.65
CA TYR A 234 8.94 19.98 -14.51
C TYR A 234 9.09 18.98 -15.67
N SER A 235 8.15 18.98 -16.60
CA SER A 235 8.17 18.13 -17.79
C SER A 235 7.44 18.84 -18.93
N PRO A 236 8.06 19.88 -19.53
CA PRO A 236 7.43 20.65 -20.60
C PRO A 236 6.96 19.77 -21.75
N GLN A 237 5.81 20.10 -22.33
CA GLN A 237 5.22 19.39 -23.46
C GLN A 237 5.29 20.24 -24.71
N SER A 238 5.31 19.63 -25.90
CA SER A 238 5.14 20.39 -27.14
C SER A 238 3.71 20.95 -27.24
N ALA A 239 3.50 21.97 -28.08
CA ALA A 239 2.17 22.55 -28.26
C ALA A 239 1.13 21.50 -28.64
N ARG A 240 1.52 20.58 -29.52
CA ARG A 240 0.69 19.45 -29.93
C ARG A 240 0.19 18.61 -28.74
N GLN A 241 1.09 18.23 -27.83
CA GLN A 241 0.71 17.37 -26.70
C GLN A 241 -0.15 18.14 -25.71
N ALA A 242 0.22 19.38 -25.38
CA ALA A 242 -0.57 20.21 -24.47
C ALA A 242 -1.98 20.47 -25.00
N LEU A 243 -2.14 20.80 -26.29
CA LEU A 243 -3.45 20.97 -26.91
C LEU A 243 -4.25 19.67 -26.96
N THR A 244 -3.60 18.52 -27.15
CA THR A 244 -4.27 17.20 -27.11
C THR A 244 -4.83 16.94 -25.72
N ASP A 245 -4.06 17.25 -24.67
CA ASP A 245 -4.48 17.11 -23.28
C ASP A 245 -5.64 18.05 -22.92
N ILE A 246 -5.52 19.34 -23.30
CA ILE A 246 -6.58 20.34 -23.10
C ILE A 246 -7.88 19.88 -23.77
N GLN A 247 -7.80 19.34 -25.00
CA GLN A 247 -8.97 18.85 -25.72
C GLN A 247 -9.58 17.60 -25.11
N ALA A 248 -8.77 16.71 -24.55
CA ALA A 248 -9.27 15.52 -23.87
C ALA A 248 -10.15 15.91 -22.67
N ILE A 249 -9.69 16.85 -21.84
CA ILE A 249 -10.48 17.37 -20.71
C ILE A 249 -11.67 18.21 -21.20
N ALA A 250 -11.44 19.13 -22.14
CA ALA A 250 -12.48 20.04 -22.62
C ALA A 250 -13.63 19.30 -23.33
N ARG A 251 -13.33 18.22 -24.07
CA ARG A 251 -14.35 17.35 -24.66
C ARG A 251 -15.22 16.71 -23.58
N ARG A 252 -14.61 16.28 -22.48
CA ARG A 252 -15.28 15.64 -21.35
C ARG A 252 -16.19 16.61 -20.61
N VAL A 253 -15.71 17.84 -20.37
CA VAL A 253 -16.53 18.96 -19.89
C VAL A 253 -17.76 19.19 -20.77
N LEU A 254 -17.61 19.20 -22.09
CA LEU A 254 -18.73 19.42 -23.01
C LEU A 254 -19.73 18.26 -23.08
N GLN A 255 -19.31 17.04 -22.74
CA GLN A 255 -20.13 15.84 -22.89
C GLN A 255 -20.88 15.49 -21.60
N ASP A 256 -20.19 15.55 -20.47
CA ASP A 256 -20.68 14.92 -19.24
C ASP A 256 -20.79 15.89 -18.04
N LEU A 257 -20.41 17.18 -18.16
CA LEU A 257 -20.54 18.15 -17.05
C LEU A 257 -21.97 18.73 -16.97
N PRO A 258 -22.66 18.64 -15.82
CA PRO A 258 -23.98 19.23 -15.64
C PRO A 258 -23.97 20.76 -15.73
N ALA A 259 -25.11 21.33 -16.13
CA ALA A 259 -25.28 22.78 -16.27
C ALA A 259 -25.08 23.55 -14.96
N SER A 260 -25.46 22.96 -13.82
CA SER A 260 -25.24 23.51 -12.48
C SER A 260 -23.76 23.70 -12.18
N ASP A 261 -22.96 22.67 -12.41
CA ASP A 261 -21.54 22.66 -12.09
C ASP A 261 -20.75 23.53 -13.06
N LEU A 262 -21.16 23.58 -14.33
CA LEU A 262 -20.61 24.52 -15.30
C LEU A 262 -20.71 25.98 -14.80
N ARG A 263 -21.86 26.39 -14.25
CA ARG A 263 -22.09 27.75 -13.72
C ARG A 263 -21.21 28.08 -12.52
N ASN A 264 -20.77 27.07 -11.78
CA ASN A 264 -19.86 27.25 -10.64
C ASN A 264 -18.39 27.36 -11.06
N LEU A 265 -18.03 26.80 -12.22
CA LEU A 265 -16.64 26.69 -12.68
C LEU A 265 -16.22 27.78 -13.66
N VAL A 266 -17.15 28.44 -14.35
CA VAL A 266 -16.86 29.56 -15.25
C VAL A 266 -17.75 30.76 -14.97
N PRO A 267 -17.32 31.99 -15.31
CA PRO A 267 -18.15 33.19 -15.18
C PRO A 267 -19.53 33.05 -15.86
N HIS A 268 -20.53 33.70 -15.26
CA HIS A 268 -21.94 33.59 -15.65
C HIS A 268 -22.18 33.94 -17.12
N ASP A 269 -21.50 34.95 -17.66
CA ASP A 269 -21.61 35.38 -19.05
C ASP A 269 -21.20 34.29 -20.07
N ILE A 270 -20.16 33.51 -19.77
CA ILE A 270 -19.74 32.35 -20.56
C ILE A 270 -20.65 31.14 -20.31
N ALA A 271 -21.01 30.87 -19.05
CA ALA A 271 -21.90 29.75 -18.71
C ALA A 271 -23.26 29.92 -19.37
N ASP A 272 -23.88 31.09 -19.25
CA ASP A 272 -25.17 31.42 -19.86
C ASP A 272 -25.09 31.43 -21.38
N GLY A 273 -24.05 32.05 -21.97
CA GLY A 273 -23.86 32.00 -23.42
C GLY A 273 -23.68 30.58 -23.95
N HIS A 274 -23.10 29.67 -23.15
CA HIS A 274 -23.02 28.26 -23.49
C HIS A 274 -24.37 27.54 -23.34
N LEU A 275 -25.06 27.71 -22.22
CA LEU A 275 -26.28 26.95 -21.88
C LEU A 275 -27.53 27.45 -22.61
N ILE A 276 -27.61 28.76 -22.87
CA ILE A 276 -28.72 29.39 -23.58
C ILE A 276 -28.45 29.24 -25.09
N THR A 277 -28.97 28.16 -25.66
CA THR A 277 -28.92 27.92 -27.11
C THR A 277 -30.19 28.39 -27.77
N ASP A 278 -30.08 29.18 -28.85
CA ASP A 278 -31.18 29.36 -29.80
C ASP A 278 -31.38 28.02 -30.56
N PRO A 279 -32.52 27.32 -30.39
CA PRO A 279 -32.78 26.04 -31.06
C PRO A 279 -32.80 26.16 -32.59
N SER A 280 -33.05 27.36 -33.11
CA SER A 280 -33.04 27.66 -34.55
C SER A 280 -31.64 27.86 -35.12
N CYS A 281 -30.60 27.95 -34.27
CA CYS A 281 -29.22 28.11 -34.68
C CYS A 281 -28.61 26.79 -35.16
N PRO A 282 -28.23 26.65 -36.45
CA PRO A 282 -27.66 25.40 -36.98
C PRO A 282 -26.36 24.98 -36.29
N LEU A 283 -25.59 25.93 -35.77
CA LEU A 283 -24.36 25.65 -35.02
C LEU A 283 -24.66 25.06 -33.63
N ALA A 284 -25.77 25.46 -33.00
CA ALA A 284 -26.20 24.91 -31.71
C ALA A 284 -26.64 23.45 -31.87
N SER A 285 -27.45 23.13 -32.90
CA SER A 285 -27.84 21.74 -33.20
C SER A 285 -26.61 20.86 -33.47
N ARG A 286 -25.66 21.34 -34.28
CA ARG A 286 -24.39 20.64 -34.53
C ARG A 286 -23.51 20.51 -33.28
N ALA A 287 -23.60 21.43 -32.33
CA ALA A 287 -22.85 21.36 -31.07
C ALA A 287 -23.39 20.27 -30.15
N ALA A 288 -24.70 20.02 -30.19
CA ALA A 288 -25.36 18.97 -29.43
C ALA A 288 -25.07 17.56 -30.01
N GLU A 289 -24.83 17.46 -31.32
CA GLU A 289 -24.42 16.21 -31.96
C GLU A 289 -22.96 15.85 -31.62
N ARG A 290 -22.78 14.96 -30.62
CA ARG A 290 -21.46 14.48 -30.12
C ARG A 290 -20.54 15.63 -29.69
N PRO A 291 -20.83 16.31 -28.58
CA PRO A 291 -20.09 17.48 -28.11
C PRO A 291 -18.58 17.21 -28.02
N GLY A 292 -17.76 18.13 -28.50
CA GLY A 292 -16.28 18.05 -28.41
C GLY A 292 -15.59 16.97 -29.25
N PHE A 293 -16.32 16.13 -30.00
CA PHE A 293 -15.71 15.15 -30.93
C PHE A 293 -14.95 15.83 -32.07
N MET A 294 -15.41 17.01 -32.48
CA MET A 294 -14.75 17.94 -33.40
C MET A 294 -14.65 19.31 -32.70
N ALA A 295 -13.94 20.25 -33.34
CA ALA A 295 -13.88 21.64 -32.88
C ALA A 295 -15.30 22.19 -32.56
N PRO A 296 -15.57 22.65 -31.33
CA PRO A 296 -16.90 23.13 -30.96
C PRO A 296 -17.32 24.27 -31.90
N PRO A 297 -18.50 24.21 -32.54
CA PRO A 297 -18.86 25.16 -33.58
C PRO A 297 -19.04 26.59 -33.05
N ARG A 298 -19.34 26.75 -31.75
CA ARG A 298 -19.50 28.05 -31.09
C ARG A 298 -18.26 28.45 -30.28
N ALA A 299 -17.84 29.70 -30.38
CA ALA A 299 -16.70 30.26 -29.66
C ALA A 299 -16.91 30.17 -28.15
N VAL A 300 -18.13 30.46 -27.66
CA VAL A 300 -18.47 30.37 -26.24
C VAL A 300 -18.34 28.95 -25.68
N SER A 301 -18.67 27.90 -26.46
CA SER A 301 -18.45 26.50 -26.05
C SER A 301 -16.97 26.15 -25.94
N THR A 302 -16.16 26.63 -26.89
CA THR A 302 -14.70 26.46 -26.79
C THR A 302 -14.16 27.21 -25.58
N ALA A 303 -14.60 28.45 -25.34
CA ALA A 303 -14.17 29.27 -24.22
C ALA A 303 -14.47 28.61 -22.87
N ALA A 304 -15.70 28.14 -22.65
CA ALA A 304 -16.12 27.50 -21.41
C ALA A 304 -15.27 26.25 -21.10
N SER A 305 -15.16 25.35 -22.08
CA SER A 305 -14.50 24.06 -21.89
C SER A 305 -12.98 24.16 -21.79
N VAL A 306 -12.35 25.05 -22.56
CA VAL A 306 -10.90 25.29 -22.48
C VAL A 306 -10.53 26.00 -21.18
N ALA A 307 -11.33 26.96 -20.71
CA ALA A 307 -11.06 27.64 -19.44
C ALA A 307 -11.02 26.64 -18.27
N ILE A 308 -11.97 25.70 -18.21
CA ILE A 308 -11.99 24.63 -17.19
C ILE A 308 -10.78 23.70 -17.36
N ALA A 309 -10.47 23.28 -18.59
CA ALA A 309 -9.33 22.40 -18.84
C ALA A 309 -8.00 23.04 -18.44
N LEU A 310 -7.81 24.33 -18.72
CA LEU A 310 -6.64 25.09 -18.28
C LEU A 310 -6.62 25.29 -16.77
N HIS A 311 -7.76 25.52 -16.12
CA HIS A 311 -7.82 25.60 -14.66
C HIS A 311 -7.29 24.34 -13.95
N VAL A 312 -7.50 23.16 -14.54
CA VAL A 312 -6.91 21.89 -14.08
C VAL A 312 -5.39 21.87 -14.32
N LEU A 313 -4.95 22.20 -15.53
CA LEU A 313 -3.56 22.04 -15.96
C LEU A 313 -2.62 23.15 -15.45
N GLU A 314 -3.15 24.32 -15.11
CA GLU A 314 -2.40 25.45 -14.58
C GLU A 314 -2.10 25.32 -13.08
N GLN A 315 -2.60 24.28 -12.41
CA GLN A 315 -2.23 23.97 -11.03
C GLN A 315 -0.71 23.75 -10.90
N PRO A 316 -0.06 24.19 -9.82
CA PRO A 316 1.39 24.26 -9.73
C PRO A 316 2.08 22.89 -9.64
N ASP A 317 1.34 21.82 -9.34
CA ASP A 317 1.86 20.46 -9.29
C ASP A 317 0.79 19.44 -9.73
N ILE A 318 1.25 18.25 -10.10
CA ILE A 318 0.41 17.16 -10.64
C ILE A 318 -0.63 16.68 -9.63
N HIS A 319 -0.34 16.72 -8.33
CA HIS A 319 -1.29 16.31 -7.30
C HIS A 319 -2.39 17.33 -7.11
N ARG A 320 -2.09 18.62 -7.17
CA ARG A 320 -3.11 19.69 -7.18
C ARG A 320 -3.96 19.63 -8.44
N ALA A 321 -3.35 19.47 -9.61
CA ALA A 321 -4.07 19.23 -10.85
C ALA A 321 -4.98 18.00 -10.73
N GLY A 322 -4.47 16.92 -10.13
CA GLY A 322 -5.23 15.69 -9.89
C GLY A 322 -6.41 15.90 -8.94
N ARG A 323 -6.27 16.73 -7.89
CA ARG A 323 -7.39 17.08 -7.00
C ARG A 323 -8.48 17.83 -7.74
N VAL A 324 -8.13 18.90 -8.46
CA VAL A 324 -9.10 19.69 -9.24
C VAL A 324 -9.78 18.80 -10.31
N LEU A 325 -9.01 17.93 -10.97
CA LEU A 325 -9.57 16.99 -11.94
C LEU A 325 -10.49 15.95 -11.29
N ARG A 326 -10.19 15.49 -10.07
CA ARG A 326 -11.06 14.58 -9.32
C ARG A 326 -12.39 15.27 -9.01
N ASP A 327 -12.36 16.51 -8.52
CA ASP A 327 -13.58 17.27 -8.21
C ASP A 327 -14.43 17.45 -9.49
N LEU A 328 -13.78 17.69 -10.63
CA LEU A 328 -14.44 17.71 -11.94
C LEU A 328 -15.04 16.35 -12.33
N ILE A 329 -14.29 15.25 -12.15
CA ILE A 329 -14.78 13.88 -12.43
C ILE A 329 -15.98 13.55 -11.54
N GLU A 330 -15.97 13.96 -10.28
CA GLU A 330 -17.07 13.76 -9.33
C GLU A 330 -18.31 14.55 -9.75
N ALA A 331 -18.16 15.80 -10.22
CA ALA A 331 -19.26 16.58 -10.76
C ALA A 331 -19.86 15.99 -12.05
N MET A 332 -19.05 15.30 -12.86
CA MET A 332 -19.49 14.65 -14.10
C MET A 332 -20.20 13.29 -13.88
N ARG A 333 -20.26 12.78 -12.65
CA ARG A 333 -20.87 11.47 -12.38
C ARG A 333 -22.40 11.54 -12.45
N GLU A 334 -22.99 10.77 -13.36
CA GLU A 334 -24.32 10.20 -13.10
C GLU A 334 -24.19 9.15 -11.98
N GLU A 335 -25.22 9.00 -11.14
CA GLU A 335 -25.24 8.25 -9.86
C GLU A 335 -24.74 6.78 -9.92
N LEU A 336 -24.44 6.23 -11.10
CA LEU A 336 -24.12 4.81 -11.33
C LEU A 336 -22.75 4.53 -12.00
N TRP A 337 -21.96 5.53 -12.45
CA TRP A 337 -20.68 5.26 -13.14
C TRP A 337 -19.44 5.52 -12.27
N GLN A 338 -18.75 4.46 -11.85
CA GLN A 338 -17.44 4.58 -11.22
C GLN A 338 -16.34 4.78 -12.27
N VAL A 339 -15.78 5.99 -12.32
CA VAL A 339 -14.59 6.28 -13.12
C VAL A 339 -13.39 5.49 -12.59
N SER A 340 -12.83 4.66 -13.45
CA SER A 340 -11.63 3.85 -13.23
C SER A 340 -10.51 4.24 -14.21
N ILE A 341 -9.30 3.72 -14.00
CA ILE A 341 -8.16 3.92 -14.91
C ILE A 341 -8.53 3.53 -16.36
N THR A 342 -9.27 2.43 -16.54
CA THR A 342 -9.68 1.95 -17.87
C THR A 342 -10.75 2.83 -18.51
N SER A 343 -11.59 3.49 -17.72
CA SER A 343 -12.55 4.46 -18.26
C SER A 343 -11.88 5.77 -18.70
N ILE A 344 -10.84 6.20 -17.98
CA ILE A 344 -10.08 7.40 -18.33
C ILE A 344 -9.21 7.18 -19.58
N ASP A 345 -8.79 5.94 -19.86
CA ASP A 345 -8.15 5.59 -21.14
C ASP A 345 -9.00 5.94 -22.38
N GLY A 346 -10.32 6.06 -22.21
CA GLY A 346 -11.23 6.50 -23.24
C GLY A 346 -11.31 8.03 -23.44
N TRP A 347 -10.59 8.84 -22.67
CA TRP A 347 -10.66 10.31 -22.76
C TRP A 347 -9.94 10.87 -24.00
N GLY A 348 -8.91 10.18 -24.48
CA GLY A 348 -8.21 10.57 -25.69
C GLY A 348 -7.12 9.57 -26.07
N ARG A 349 -6.61 9.69 -27.30
CA ARG A 349 -5.43 8.94 -27.75
C ARG A 349 -4.20 9.83 -27.59
N ASP A 350 -3.05 9.22 -27.32
CA ASP A 350 -1.73 9.88 -27.29
C ASP A 350 -1.59 11.02 -26.26
N LEU A 351 -2.32 10.92 -25.14
CA LEU A 351 -2.23 11.86 -24.02
C LEU A 351 -0.79 11.94 -23.48
N SER A 352 -0.39 13.11 -23.00
CA SER A 352 0.96 13.29 -22.46
C SER A 352 1.20 12.45 -21.21
N THR A 353 2.47 12.24 -20.88
CA THR A 353 2.87 11.61 -19.61
C THR A 353 2.39 12.42 -18.40
N VAL A 354 2.32 13.75 -18.54
CA VAL A 354 1.85 14.66 -17.48
C VAL A 354 0.35 14.49 -17.24
N LEU A 355 -0.49 14.56 -18.28
CA LEU A 355 -1.93 14.36 -18.09
C LEU A 355 -2.24 12.94 -17.59
N ASN A 356 -1.52 11.92 -18.06
CA ASN A 356 -1.64 10.57 -17.51
C ASN A 356 -1.28 10.52 -16.01
N ALA A 357 -0.27 11.27 -15.58
CA ALA A 357 0.10 11.38 -14.17
C ALA A 357 -0.98 12.12 -13.36
N VAL A 358 -1.56 13.19 -13.91
CA VAL A 358 -2.70 13.93 -13.32
C VAL A 358 -3.92 13.01 -13.16
N HIS A 359 -4.25 12.20 -14.18
CA HIS A 359 -5.32 11.19 -14.10
C HIS A 359 -5.08 10.17 -12.97
N LEU A 360 -3.84 9.66 -12.84
CA LEU A 360 -3.49 8.73 -11.77
C LEU A 360 -3.58 9.39 -10.39
N ALA A 361 -3.14 10.66 -10.26
CA ALA A 361 -3.27 11.42 -9.02
C ALA A 361 -4.74 11.70 -8.65
N ALA A 362 -5.59 11.99 -9.63
CA ALA A 362 -7.03 12.18 -9.43
C ALA A 362 -7.70 10.91 -8.88
N LEU A 363 -7.37 9.77 -9.46
CA LEU A 363 -7.96 8.48 -9.08
C LEU A 363 -7.33 7.84 -7.83
N ALA A 364 -6.13 8.27 -7.41
CA ALA A 364 -5.35 7.64 -6.35
C ALA A 364 -6.15 7.34 -5.06
N PRO A 365 -7.02 8.23 -4.53
CA PRO A 365 -7.80 7.93 -3.32
C PRO A 365 -8.79 6.76 -3.47
N SER A 366 -9.28 6.53 -4.69
CA SER A 366 -10.22 5.43 -5.01
C SER A 366 -9.53 4.11 -5.33
N MET A 367 -8.21 4.13 -5.54
CA MET A 367 -7.42 2.95 -5.89
C MET A 367 -7.17 2.05 -4.69
N ARG A 368 -7.09 0.74 -4.97
CA ARG A 368 -6.63 -0.24 -3.98
C ARG A 368 -5.17 0.02 -3.60
N PRO A 369 -4.69 -0.43 -2.42
CA PRO A 369 -3.31 -0.18 -1.99
C PRO A 369 -2.28 -0.69 -2.99
N THR A 370 -2.58 -1.84 -3.61
CA THR A 370 -1.72 -2.49 -4.59
C THR A 370 -1.64 -1.68 -5.88
N GLU A 371 -2.73 -1.07 -6.33
CA GLU A 371 -2.74 -0.19 -7.51
C GLU A 371 -1.97 1.09 -7.24
N GLN A 372 -2.10 1.67 -6.05
CA GLN A 372 -1.32 2.83 -5.62
C GLN A 372 0.19 2.55 -5.68
N LEU A 373 0.63 1.36 -5.21
CA LEU A 373 2.02 0.92 -5.32
C LEU A 373 2.44 0.70 -6.79
N ARG A 374 1.61 0.05 -7.61
CA ARG A 374 1.90 -0.21 -9.03
C ARG A 374 2.10 1.10 -9.81
N HIS A 375 1.24 2.07 -9.56
CA HIS A 375 1.23 3.36 -10.25
C HIS A 375 2.09 4.43 -9.57
N ARG A 376 2.69 4.10 -8.42
CA ARG A 376 3.56 4.98 -7.66
C ARG A 376 2.86 6.31 -7.35
N THR A 377 1.59 6.20 -6.95
CA THR A 377 0.67 7.33 -6.88
C THR A 377 1.14 8.52 -6.04
N PRO A 378 1.92 8.40 -4.95
CA PRO A 378 2.32 9.58 -4.17
C PRO A 378 3.60 10.26 -4.69
N THR A 379 4.26 9.70 -5.71
CA THR A 379 5.43 10.34 -6.31
C THR A 379 5.04 11.64 -7.01
N ALA A 380 6.00 12.55 -7.23
CA ALA A 380 5.74 13.81 -7.94
C ALA A 380 5.17 13.62 -9.35
N MET A 381 5.47 12.48 -9.99
CA MET A 381 4.97 12.12 -11.31
C MET A 381 4.52 10.65 -11.29
N PRO A 382 3.25 10.37 -10.91
CA PRO A 382 2.68 9.03 -10.99
C PRO A 382 2.75 8.50 -12.41
N ARG A 383 3.04 7.21 -12.58
CA ARG A 383 3.23 6.62 -13.91
C ARG A 383 2.62 5.24 -14.02
N ARG A 384 2.24 4.89 -15.25
CA ARG A 384 1.85 3.52 -15.57
C ARG A 384 3.06 2.60 -15.55
N THR A 385 2.78 1.32 -15.38
CA THR A 385 3.80 0.29 -15.18
C THR A 385 4.59 0.04 -16.47
N GLU A 386 5.91 0.22 -16.41
CA GLU A 386 6.84 0.05 -17.55
C GLU A 386 7.75 -1.18 -17.40
N LYS A 387 7.87 -1.77 -16.20
CA LYS A 387 8.91 -2.78 -15.93
C LYS A 387 8.58 -4.15 -16.51
N ALA A 388 9.58 -4.75 -17.17
CA ALA A 388 9.50 -6.09 -17.73
C ALA A 388 9.72 -7.17 -16.65
N SER A 389 9.33 -8.42 -16.94
CA SER A 389 9.54 -9.56 -16.02
C SER A 389 11.00 -9.79 -15.63
N ARG A 390 11.96 -9.33 -16.44
CA ARG A 390 13.41 -9.39 -16.13
C ARG A 390 13.78 -8.45 -14.97
N ASP A 391 13.19 -7.26 -14.91
CA ASP A 391 13.48 -6.28 -13.85
C ASP A 391 12.95 -6.76 -12.49
N ILE A 392 11.78 -7.41 -12.50
CA ILE A 392 11.19 -8.02 -11.30
C ILE A 392 12.13 -9.11 -10.74
N ASN A 393 12.70 -9.96 -11.61
CA ASN A 393 13.67 -10.98 -11.19
C ASN A 393 14.94 -10.36 -10.59
N ARG A 394 15.48 -9.32 -11.22
CA ARG A 394 16.68 -8.62 -10.71
C ARG A 394 16.42 -8.02 -9.33
N ARG A 395 15.25 -7.40 -9.12
CA ARG A 395 14.87 -6.87 -7.80
C ARG A 395 14.65 -7.97 -6.77
N ALA A 396 14.03 -9.09 -7.13
CA ALA A 396 13.78 -10.21 -6.22
C ALA A 396 15.06 -10.83 -5.62
N ARG A 397 16.19 -10.75 -6.34
CA ARG A 397 17.52 -11.15 -5.81
C ARG A 397 17.99 -10.28 -4.65
N LYS A 398 17.57 -9.01 -4.63
CA LYS A 398 18.01 -7.99 -3.67
C LYS A 398 17.12 -7.90 -2.42
N ILE A 399 16.00 -8.63 -2.39
CA ILE A 399 14.99 -8.50 -1.33
C ILE A 399 14.97 -9.78 -0.46
N PRO A 400 15.09 -9.68 0.88
CA PRO A 400 14.85 -10.81 1.78
C PRO A 400 13.36 -11.17 1.87
N SER A 401 13.03 -12.41 2.26
CA SER A 401 11.61 -12.79 2.46
C SER A 401 10.99 -12.13 3.68
N MET A 402 11.78 -11.95 4.73
CA MET A 402 11.46 -11.13 5.89
C MET A 402 12.11 -9.77 5.70
N PHE A 403 11.29 -8.73 5.59
CA PHE A 403 11.75 -7.36 5.39
C PHE A 403 12.74 -6.91 6.47
N TRP A 404 13.59 -5.94 6.13
CA TRP A 404 14.65 -5.46 7.01
C TRP A 404 14.09 -5.00 8.37
N PRO A 405 14.67 -5.44 9.51
CA PRO A 405 14.10 -5.17 10.84
C PRO A 405 13.89 -3.69 11.17
N PHE A 406 14.86 -2.84 10.85
CA PHE A 406 14.76 -1.38 11.03
C PHE A 406 13.55 -0.82 10.28
N TRP A 407 13.46 -1.08 8.99
CA TRP A 407 12.39 -0.63 8.11
C TRP A 407 11.02 -1.20 8.51
N THR A 408 10.98 -2.48 8.90
CA THR A 408 9.75 -3.12 9.39
C THR A 408 9.25 -2.41 10.63
N THR A 409 10.14 -2.07 11.57
CA THR A 409 9.77 -1.34 12.79
C THR A 409 9.18 0.02 12.48
N ARG A 410 9.80 0.79 11.57
CA ARG A 410 9.32 2.11 11.15
C ARG A 410 7.98 2.07 10.42
N LEU A 411 7.70 1.01 9.67
CA LEU A 411 6.48 0.87 8.85
C LEU A 411 5.35 0.09 9.52
N THR A 412 5.56 -0.44 10.73
CA THR A 412 4.52 -1.19 11.46
C THR A 412 3.74 -0.25 12.38
N PRO A 413 2.41 -0.13 12.23
CA PRO A 413 1.58 0.62 13.17
C PRO A 413 1.63 0.03 14.59
N PRO A 414 1.43 0.85 15.64
CA PRO A 414 1.51 0.41 17.03
C PRO A 414 0.39 -0.58 17.40
N GLU A 415 -0.75 -0.51 16.73
CA GLU A 415 -1.92 -1.37 16.96
C GLU A 415 -2.35 -2.12 15.69
N GLY A 416 -3.04 -3.25 15.87
CA GLY A 416 -3.72 -3.97 14.78
C GLY A 416 -2.85 -4.91 13.93
N VAL A 417 -1.56 -4.61 13.73
CA VAL A 417 -0.67 -5.43 12.87
C VAL A 417 0.65 -5.75 13.57
N TYR A 418 1.03 -7.03 13.57
CA TYR A 418 2.30 -7.48 14.17
C TYR A 418 3.47 -7.39 13.16
N PRO A 419 4.67 -6.92 13.59
CA PRO A 419 5.87 -6.80 12.72
C PRO A 419 6.22 -8.07 11.94
N ARG A 420 5.97 -9.23 12.55
CA ARG A 420 6.20 -10.53 11.91
C ARG A 420 5.29 -10.76 10.71
N ALA A 421 4.02 -10.37 10.79
CA ALA A 421 3.04 -10.62 9.73
C ALA A 421 3.21 -9.62 8.58
N ILE A 422 3.59 -8.39 8.89
CA ILE A 422 3.78 -7.30 7.91
C ILE A 422 5.13 -7.40 7.18
N ALA A 423 6.20 -7.90 7.80
CA ALA A 423 7.51 -8.03 7.16
C ALA A 423 7.45 -8.74 5.78
N PRO A 424 6.93 -9.97 5.64
CA PRO A 424 6.90 -10.62 4.32
C PRO A 424 5.95 -9.93 3.33
N VAL A 425 4.95 -9.18 3.81
CA VAL A 425 4.05 -8.36 2.99
C VAL A 425 4.76 -7.13 2.42
N LEU A 426 5.55 -6.41 3.23
CA LEU A 426 6.35 -5.27 2.78
C LEU A 426 7.42 -5.70 1.77
N ALA A 427 8.08 -6.84 2.02
CA ALA A 427 9.03 -7.43 1.09
C ALA A 427 8.39 -7.75 -0.27
N ALA A 428 7.24 -8.42 -0.29
CA ALA A 428 6.51 -8.72 -1.52
C ALA A 428 6.00 -7.45 -2.22
N SER A 429 5.62 -6.42 -1.46
CA SER A 429 5.13 -5.14 -1.98
C SER A 429 6.19 -4.41 -2.80
N LEU A 430 7.48 -4.54 -2.45
CA LEU A 430 8.56 -4.01 -3.28
C LEU A 430 8.61 -4.60 -4.68
N LEU A 431 8.13 -5.84 -4.90
CA LEU A 431 8.02 -6.41 -6.26
C LEU A 431 6.80 -5.90 -7.03
N ILE A 432 5.79 -5.36 -6.34
CA ILE A 432 4.59 -4.77 -6.93
C ILE A 432 4.86 -3.34 -7.40
N VAL A 433 5.72 -2.60 -6.72
CA VAL A 433 6.04 -1.20 -7.06
C VAL A 433 6.52 -1.07 -8.50
N GLY A 434 5.77 -0.31 -9.30
CA GLY A 434 6.08 -0.07 -10.71
C GLY A 434 6.00 -1.30 -11.62
N SER A 435 5.30 -2.37 -11.22
CA SER A 435 5.27 -3.64 -11.96
C SER A 435 3.85 -4.19 -12.19
N LYS A 436 3.70 -5.09 -13.17
CA LYS A 436 2.47 -5.84 -13.44
C LYS A 436 2.43 -7.22 -12.75
N ALA A 437 3.34 -7.50 -11.82
CA ALA A 437 3.43 -8.80 -11.15
C ALA A 437 2.13 -9.15 -10.40
N ARG A 438 1.66 -10.40 -10.49
CA ARG A 438 0.54 -10.86 -9.65
C ARG A 438 0.99 -10.96 -8.19
N LEU A 439 0.04 -10.88 -7.27
CA LEU A 439 0.34 -10.90 -5.83
C LEU A 439 0.94 -12.25 -5.41
N GLU A 440 0.42 -13.33 -5.97
CA GLU A 440 0.89 -14.70 -5.79
C GLU A 440 2.33 -14.84 -6.33
N ASP A 441 2.57 -14.42 -7.58
CA ASP A 441 3.92 -14.46 -8.18
C ASP A 441 4.95 -13.70 -7.34
N ALA A 442 4.57 -12.54 -6.78
CA ALA A 442 5.46 -11.75 -5.92
C ALA A 442 5.82 -12.48 -4.62
N ALA A 443 4.84 -13.16 -4.00
CA ALA A 443 5.06 -13.96 -2.80
C ALA A 443 5.94 -15.20 -3.08
N GLU A 444 5.68 -15.91 -4.18
CA GLU A 444 6.45 -17.11 -4.58
C GLU A 444 7.92 -16.80 -4.84
N ARG A 445 8.21 -15.69 -5.52
CA ARG A 445 9.59 -15.22 -5.81
C ARG A 445 10.41 -14.95 -4.54
N LEU A 446 9.74 -14.65 -3.44
CA LEU A 446 10.33 -14.43 -2.13
C LEU A 446 10.16 -15.64 -1.21
N GLY A 447 10.03 -16.86 -1.75
CA GLY A 447 10.03 -18.09 -0.96
C GLY A 447 8.75 -18.35 -0.18
N SER A 448 7.62 -17.78 -0.61
CA SER A 448 6.27 -18.06 -0.08
C SER A 448 6.12 -17.86 1.43
N ALA A 449 6.88 -16.92 2.01
CA ALA A 449 6.73 -16.51 3.41
C ALA A 449 5.38 -15.80 3.69
N THR A 450 4.67 -15.39 2.64
CA THR A 450 3.30 -14.87 2.65
C THR A 450 2.54 -15.40 1.43
N ASN A 451 1.30 -14.97 1.25
CA ASN A 451 0.48 -15.26 0.07
C ASN A 451 -0.30 -14.00 -0.37
N GLY A 452 -0.92 -14.05 -1.56
CA GLY A 452 -1.62 -12.91 -2.13
C GLY A 452 -2.79 -12.39 -1.28
N ILE A 453 -3.51 -13.29 -0.59
CA ILE A 453 -4.62 -12.94 0.31
C ILE A 453 -4.11 -12.11 1.50
N ASN A 454 -3.06 -12.58 2.17
CA ASN A 454 -2.46 -11.86 3.30
C ASN A 454 -1.83 -10.53 2.86
N LEU A 455 -1.18 -10.51 1.69
CA LEU A 455 -0.65 -9.30 1.09
C LEU A 455 -1.75 -8.24 0.90
N SER A 456 -2.87 -8.61 0.27
CA SER A 456 -4.00 -7.70 0.09
C SER A 456 -4.61 -7.23 1.41
N ARG A 457 -4.85 -8.15 2.35
CA ARG A 457 -5.51 -7.84 3.63
C ARG A 457 -4.67 -6.90 4.51
N ILE A 458 -3.36 -7.14 4.61
CA ILE A 458 -2.48 -6.30 5.44
C ILE A 458 -2.31 -4.93 4.79
N LEU A 459 -2.12 -4.85 3.48
CA LEU A 459 -2.03 -3.56 2.78
C LEU A 459 -3.32 -2.72 2.91
N GLN A 460 -4.50 -3.35 2.93
CA GLN A 460 -5.76 -2.65 3.21
C GLN A 460 -5.77 -2.06 4.62
N GLY A 461 -5.37 -2.84 5.63
CA GLY A 461 -5.26 -2.32 7.00
C GLY A 461 -4.21 -1.22 7.19
N LEU A 462 -3.20 -1.16 6.31
CA LEU A 462 -2.24 -0.04 6.27
C LEU A 462 -2.81 1.18 5.55
N GLN A 463 -3.66 1.00 4.54
CA GLN A 463 -4.33 2.09 3.84
C GLN A 463 -5.28 2.87 4.76
N ASP A 464 -5.87 2.20 5.74
CA ASP A 464 -6.75 2.83 6.73
C ASP A 464 -5.98 3.77 7.69
N GLN A 465 -4.64 3.78 7.67
CA GLN A 465 -3.82 4.66 8.49
C GLN A 465 -3.57 6.01 7.79
N PRO A 466 -3.53 7.14 8.53
CA PRO A 466 -3.26 8.44 7.93
C PRO A 466 -1.86 8.54 7.28
N GLN A 467 -0.88 7.77 7.77
CA GLN A 467 0.49 7.70 7.23
C GLN A 467 0.63 6.82 5.98
N TRP A 468 -0.46 6.34 5.38
CA TRP A 468 -0.41 5.45 4.21
C TRP A 468 0.36 6.06 3.04
N THR A 469 0.13 7.34 2.74
CA THR A 469 0.80 8.06 1.66
C THR A 469 2.33 7.99 1.81
N ASP A 470 2.82 8.27 3.03
CA ASP A 470 4.25 8.26 3.35
C ASP A 470 4.84 6.84 3.37
N THR A 471 4.04 5.85 3.77
CA THR A 471 4.40 4.42 3.65
C THR A 471 4.61 4.02 2.20
N VAL A 472 3.72 4.45 1.29
CA VAL A 472 3.89 4.19 -0.15
C VAL A 472 5.11 4.93 -0.69
N VAL A 473 5.35 6.19 -0.28
CA VAL A 473 6.57 6.93 -0.67
C VAL A 473 7.83 6.20 -0.23
N ALA A 474 7.88 5.70 1.02
CA ALA A 474 9.01 4.93 1.55
C ALA A 474 9.28 3.68 0.71
N LEU A 475 8.23 2.90 0.40
CA LEU A 475 8.35 1.70 -0.43
C LEU A 475 8.78 2.02 -1.87
N VAL A 476 8.32 3.14 -2.43
CA VAL A 476 8.74 3.58 -3.77
C VAL A 476 10.20 4.01 -3.79
N ARG A 477 10.64 4.87 -2.85
CA ARG A 477 12.04 5.30 -2.72
C ARG A 477 12.97 4.10 -2.56
N LEU A 478 12.56 3.12 -1.77
CA LEU A 478 13.33 1.89 -1.59
C LEU A 478 13.37 1.03 -2.85
N ALA A 479 12.26 0.86 -3.55
CA ALA A 479 12.23 0.12 -4.81
C ALA A 479 13.13 0.78 -5.88
N ASP A 480 13.14 2.12 -5.97
CA ASP A 480 14.02 2.86 -6.87
C ASP A 480 15.50 2.68 -6.49
N HIS A 481 15.82 2.75 -5.20
CA HIS A 481 17.19 2.55 -4.71
C HIS A 481 17.72 1.15 -5.06
N LEU A 482 16.90 0.12 -4.89
CA LEU A 482 17.27 -1.28 -5.22
C LEU A 482 17.43 -1.51 -6.72
N ASP A 483 16.70 -0.77 -7.55
CA ASP A 483 16.85 -0.86 -9.00
C ASP A 483 18.10 -0.12 -9.50
N ALA A 484 18.43 1.01 -8.89
CA ALA A 484 19.57 1.85 -9.25
C ALA A 484 20.92 1.33 -8.70
N THR A 485 20.92 0.64 -7.56
CA THR A 485 22.14 0.28 -6.82
C THR A 485 22.29 -1.23 -6.73
N GLU A 486 23.51 -1.76 -6.91
CA GLU A 486 23.80 -3.15 -6.54
C GLU A 486 24.00 -3.26 -5.02
N ILE A 487 23.49 -4.34 -4.44
CA ILE A 487 23.57 -4.58 -2.99
C ILE A 487 24.51 -5.76 -2.71
N PRO A 488 25.13 -5.84 -1.52
CA PRO A 488 26.19 -6.82 -1.27
C PRO A 488 25.68 -8.24 -1.00
N ILE A 489 24.37 -8.48 -0.88
CA ILE A 489 23.80 -9.81 -0.61
C ILE A 489 22.86 -10.24 -1.74
N ASP A 490 23.11 -11.42 -2.32
CA ASP A 490 22.11 -12.11 -3.16
C ASP A 490 21.19 -12.97 -2.29
N TYR A 491 20.04 -12.40 -1.91
CA TYR A 491 19.05 -13.10 -1.09
C TYR A 491 18.38 -14.26 -1.83
N GLN A 492 18.30 -14.24 -3.16
CA GLN A 492 17.76 -15.39 -3.91
C GLN A 492 18.69 -16.60 -3.76
N ARG A 493 20.00 -16.39 -3.81
CA ARG A 493 20.99 -17.43 -3.52
C ARG A 493 20.90 -17.89 -2.07
N ARG A 494 20.89 -16.96 -1.10
CA ARG A 494 20.77 -17.30 0.34
C ARG A 494 19.56 -18.17 0.66
N ARG A 495 18.41 -17.95 0.02
CA ARG A 495 17.18 -18.76 0.20
C ARG A 495 17.31 -20.20 -0.27
N ARG A 496 18.23 -20.50 -1.19
CA ARG A 496 18.40 -21.82 -1.81
C ARG A 496 19.53 -22.65 -1.20
N LEU A 497 20.23 -22.12 -0.20
CA LEU A 497 21.30 -22.83 0.51
C LEU A 497 20.74 -23.97 1.36
N ASP A 498 21.57 -24.99 1.58
CA ASP A 498 21.26 -26.08 2.51
C ASP A 498 21.69 -25.72 3.93
N TYR A 499 20.71 -25.56 4.83
CA TYR A 499 20.93 -25.19 6.22
C TYR A 499 20.96 -26.37 7.19
N THR A 500 20.95 -27.62 6.70
CA THR A 500 20.97 -28.82 7.56
C THR A 500 22.18 -28.88 8.48
N ARG A 501 23.34 -28.41 8.00
CA ARG A 501 24.62 -28.35 8.75
C ARG A 501 24.82 -27.06 9.56
N LEU A 502 23.86 -26.13 9.54
CA LEU A 502 23.97 -24.86 10.27
C LEU A 502 24.03 -25.11 11.79
N LEU A 503 25.12 -24.68 12.42
CA LEU A 503 25.40 -24.79 13.86
C LEU A 503 25.19 -26.21 14.41
N PRO A 504 26.14 -27.13 14.18
CA PRO A 504 26.11 -28.48 14.76
C PRO A 504 26.14 -28.46 16.29
N HIS A 505 25.59 -29.50 16.94
CA HIS A 505 25.53 -29.60 18.40
C HIS A 505 26.89 -29.46 19.10
N SER A 506 27.95 -30.04 18.51
CA SER A 506 29.32 -29.96 19.02
C SER A 506 29.82 -28.51 19.06
N ARG A 507 29.50 -27.74 18.01
CA ARG A 507 29.88 -26.33 17.87
C ARG A 507 29.06 -25.43 18.78
N TRP A 508 27.75 -25.66 18.88
CA TRP A 508 26.89 -24.98 19.87
C TRP A 508 27.41 -25.17 21.29
N SER A 509 27.76 -26.40 21.65
CA SER A 509 28.35 -26.73 22.96
C SER A 509 29.70 -26.04 23.19
N GLN A 510 30.51 -25.84 22.14
CA GLN A 510 31.76 -25.09 22.23
C GLN A 510 31.52 -23.58 22.45
N ILE A 511 30.59 -22.98 21.71
CA ILE A 511 30.23 -21.55 21.85
C ILE A 511 29.66 -21.28 23.26
N CYS A 512 28.80 -22.15 23.76
CA CYS A 512 28.27 -22.07 25.12
C CYS A 512 29.37 -22.15 26.18
N ARG A 513 30.35 -23.04 26.00
CA ARG A 513 31.51 -23.18 26.89
C ARG A 513 32.38 -21.93 26.91
N HIS A 514 32.57 -21.27 25.76
CA HIS A 514 33.41 -20.08 25.65
C HIS A 514 32.73 -18.82 26.20
N THR A 515 31.41 -18.69 26.02
CA THR A 515 30.63 -17.50 26.40
C THR A 515 29.98 -17.61 27.78
N GLY A 516 30.17 -18.72 28.51
CA GLY A 516 29.53 -18.96 29.80
C GLY A 516 28.00 -19.15 29.72
N THR A 517 27.46 -19.34 28.52
CA THR A 517 26.01 -19.51 28.31
C THR A 517 25.60 -20.96 28.61
N PRO A 518 24.53 -21.21 29.40
CA PRO A 518 24.05 -22.57 29.61
C PRO A 518 23.54 -23.18 28.30
N VAL A 519 24.09 -24.34 27.90
CA VAL A 519 23.71 -25.08 26.67
C VAL A 519 22.19 -25.28 26.56
N GLY A 520 21.51 -25.41 27.70
CA GLY A 520 20.07 -25.63 27.79
C GLY A 520 19.71 -27.09 27.49
N ARG A 521 18.43 -27.45 27.71
CA ARG A 521 17.88 -28.70 27.15
C ARG A 521 17.58 -28.44 25.66
N GLY A 522 17.62 -29.48 24.83
CA GLY A 522 17.57 -29.44 23.34
C GLY A 522 16.75 -28.34 22.63
N PRO A 523 15.57 -27.90 23.13
CA PRO A 523 14.83 -26.79 22.52
C PRO A 523 15.60 -25.48 22.32
N ARG A 524 16.56 -25.16 23.20
CA ARG A 524 17.32 -23.89 23.11
C ARG A 524 18.23 -23.85 21.88
N GLU A 525 18.91 -24.94 21.58
CA GLU A 525 19.76 -25.07 20.39
C GLU A 525 18.96 -24.85 19.10
N GLN A 526 17.78 -25.46 18.99
CA GLN A 526 16.92 -25.30 17.81
C GLN A 526 16.48 -23.85 17.62
N ILE A 527 16.14 -23.14 18.70
CA ILE A 527 15.81 -21.71 18.63
C ILE A 527 16.99 -20.89 18.08
N VAL A 528 18.21 -21.15 18.56
CA VAL A 528 19.41 -20.46 18.07
C VAL A 528 19.65 -20.76 16.59
N ARG A 529 19.50 -22.03 16.19
CA ARG A 529 19.61 -22.45 14.78
C ARG A 529 18.58 -21.76 13.90
N SER A 530 17.32 -21.68 14.33
CA SER A 530 16.26 -20.98 13.59
C SER A 530 16.49 -19.47 13.49
N LEU A 531 17.04 -18.85 14.53
CA LEU A 531 17.41 -17.41 14.51
C LEU A 531 18.57 -17.14 13.55
N LEU A 532 19.63 -17.96 13.60
CA LEU A 532 20.73 -17.89 12.64
C LEU A 532 20.26 -18.12 11.21
N PHE A 533 19.39 -19.12 11.02
CA PHE A 533 18.76 -19.39 9.73
C PHE A 533 18.03 -18.15 9.20
N GLN A 534 17.19 -17.51 10.01
CA GLN A 534 16.48 -16.30 9.60
C GLN A 534 17.45 -15.15 9.27
N ARG A 535 18.49 -14.93 10.09
CA ARG A 535 19.50 -13.88 9.86
C ARG A 535 20.28 -14.09 8.55
N ILE A 536 20.67 -15.33 8.25
CA ILE A 536 21.50 -15.65 7.06
C ILE A 536 20.67 -15.71 5.77
N SER A 537 19.50 -16.37 5.84
CA SER A 537 18.66 -16.65 4.68
C SER A 537 17.70 -15.52 4.32
N GLY A 538 17.31 -14.71 5.31
CA GLY A 538 16.19 -13.78 5.22
C GLY A 538 14.82 -14.47 5.17
N LEU A 539 14.71 -15.79 5.40
CA LEU A 539 13.44 -16.53 5.52
C LEU A 539 12.89 -16.45 6.95
N PRO A 540 11.58 -16.65 7.15
CA PRO A 540 11.02 -16.74 8.51
C PRO A 540 11.65 -17.89 9.29
N ALA A 541 11.94 -17.70 10.58
CA ALA A 541 12.47 -18.74 11.47
C ALA A 541 11.64 -20.03 11.49
N GLU A 542 10.34 -19.95 11.16
CA GLU A 542 9.42 -21.07 10.98
C GLU A 542 9.76 -22.01 9.83
N ALA A 543 10.41 -21.52 8.78
CA ALA A 543 10.75 -22.34 7.63
C ALA A 543 11.89 -23.34 7.95
N PHE A 544 12.57 -23.18 9.10
CA PHE A 544 13.58 -24.13 9.54
C PHE A 544 12.91 -25.42 10.08
N PRO A 545 13.34 -26.62 9.65
CA PRO A 545 12.76 -27.89 10.12
C PRO A 545 12.81 -28.04 11.65
N ARG A 546 11.66 -28.32 12.29
CA ARG A 546 11.51 -28.43 13.76
C ARG A 546 11.26 -29.87 14.22
N TYR A 547 11.65 -30.19 15.45
CA TYR A 547 11.16 -31.38 16.15
C TYR A 547 9.83 -31.08 16.88
N GLN A 548 8.92 -32.06 16.92
CA GLN A 548 7.48 -31.94 17.26
C GLN A 548 7.13 -31.56 18.71
N GLU A 549 8.09 -31.19 19.58
CA GLU A 549 7.85 -31.09 21.03
C GLU A 549 7.25 -29.75 21.52
N LEU A 550 7.34 -28.66 20.74
CA LEU A 550 6.85 -27.33 21.14
C LEU A 550 5.67 -26.86 20.28
N THR A 551 4.68 -26.22 20.92
CA THR A 551 3.64 -25.50 20.17
C THR A 551 4.23 -24.28 19.47
N GLU A 552 3.57 -23.80 18.40
CA GLU A 552 4.05 -22.65 17.65
C GLU A 552 4.12 -21.37 18.51
N ALA A 553 3.18 -21.19 19.44
CA ALA A 553 3.14 -20.06 20.36
C ALA A 553 4.31 -20.08 21.36
N GLU A 554 4.64 -21.24 21.91
CA GLU A 554 5.76 -21.41 22.84
C GLU A 554 7.10 -21.18 22.13
N PHE A 555 7.27 -21.74 20.92
CA PHE A 555 8.46 -21.50 20.10
C PHE A 555 8.67 -20.01 19.84
N ARG A 556 7.59 -19.29 19.49
CA ARG A 556 7.63 -17.84 19.26
C ARG A 556 8.06 -17.07 20.50
N GLN A 557 7.49 -17.39 21.65
CA GLN A 557 7.81 -16.74 22.91
C GLN A 557 9.27 -16.98 23.30
N GLN A 558 9.76 -18.22 23.18
CA GLN A 558 11.14 -18.56 23.52
C GLN A 558 12.15 -17.94 22.55
N THR A 559 11.83 -17.87 21.26
CA THR A 559 12.66 -17.21 20.24
C THR A 559 12.83 -15.73 20.53
N ALA A 560 11.72 -15.02 20.76
CA ALA A 560 11.74 -13.60 21.09
C ALA A 560 12.41 -13.30 22.44
N TYR A 561 12.27 -14.21 23.41
CA TYR A 561 12.93 -14.09 24.72
C TYR A 561 14.44 -14.30 24.61
N PHE A 562 14.88 -15.31 23.85
CA PHE A 562 16.30 -15.60 23.66
C PHE A 562 17.02 -14.46 22.91
N ALA A 563 16.44 -13.98 21.80
CA ALA A 563 17.00 -12.86 21.04
C ALA A 563 17.22 -11.62 21.92
N ALA A 564 16.25 -11.29 22.78
CA ALA A 564 16.32 -10.12 23.65
C ALA A 564 17.30 -10.23 24.83
N LEU A 565 17.85 -11.41 25.10
CA LEU A 565 18.72 -11.65 26.28
C LEU A 565 20.12 -12.13 25.90
N GLN A 566 20.47 -12.12 24.61
CA GLN A 566 21.83 -12.41 24.17
C GLN A 566 22.82 -11.44 24.81
N THR A 567 24.03 -11.93 25.10
CA THR A 567 25.15 -11.09 25.50
C THR A 567 25.97 -10.74 24.26
N PRO A 568 26.77 -9.66 24.30
CA PRO A 568 27.66 -9.29 23.19
C PRO A 568 28.56 -10.46 22.76
N GLU A 569 29.14 -11.19 23.72
CA GLU A 569 30.07 -12.31 23.45
C GLU A 569 29.37 -13.47 22.73
N LEU A 570 28.11 -13.75 23.10
CA LEU A 570 27.30 -14.76 22.43
C LEU A 570 26.90 -14.32 21.03
N ALA A 571 26.50 -13.06 20.85
CA ALA A 571 26.16 -12.51 19.54
C ALA A 571 27.35 -12.55 18.58
N ASP A 572 28.55 -12.17 19.05
CA ASP A 572 29.79 -12.20 18.28
C ASP A 572 30.21 -13.63 17.89
N ALA A 573 30.10 -14.59 18.82
CA ALA A 573 30.40 -15.99 18.54
C ALA A 573 29.43 -16.59 17.51
N LEU A 574 28.14 -16.24 17.60
CA LEU A 574 27.12 -16.66 16.62
C LEU A 574 27.32 -15.99 15.26
N ALA A 575 27.75 -14.73 15.22
CA ALA A 575 28.15 -14.06 13.98
C ALA A 575 29.40 -14.71 13.36
N GLY A 576 30.38 -15.11 14.18
CA GLY A 576 31.53 -15.90 13.75
C GLY A 576 31.12 -17.20 13.05
N GLU A 577 30.19 -17.94 13.66
CA GLU A 577 29.66 -19.18 13.08
C GLU A 577 28.89 -18.94 11.78
N ALA A 578 28.10 -17.86 11.71
CA ALA A 578 27.39 -17.48 10.49
C ALA A 578 28.35 -17.19 9.33
N ARG A 579 29.46 -16.46 9.59
CA ARG A 579 30.52 -16.21 8.60
C ARG A 579 31.21 -17.50 8.15
N HIS A 580 31.48 -18.41 9.09
CA HIS A 580 32.07 -19.71 8.80
C HIS A 580 31.15 -20.54 7.88
N PHE A 581 29.87 -20.65 8.22
CA PHE A 581 28.88 -21.36 7.41
C PHE A 581 28.77 -20.79 5.98
N LEU A 582 28.82 -19.47 5.82
CA LEU A 582 28.81 -18.83 4.50
C LEU A 582 30.08 -19.15 3.70
N THR A 583 31.23 -19.15 4.37
CA THR A 583 32.52 -19.50 3.77
C THR A 583 32.53 -20.96 3.29
N GLU A 584 32.02 -21.89 4.09
CA GLU A 584 31.86 -23.31 3.70
C GLU A 584 30.94 -23.49 2.47
N ASN A 585 29.97 -22.60 2.28
CA ASN A 585 29.09 -22.57 1.13
C ASN A 585 29.63 -21.70 -0.04
N HIS A 586 30.92 -21.39 -0.05
CA HIS A 586 31.61 -20.62 -1.10
C HIS A 586 31.11 -19.17 -1.25
N ILE A 587 30.68 -18.54 -0.15
CA ILE A 587 30.25 -17.13 -0.11
C ILE A 587 31.22 -16.34 0.79
N HIS A 588 32.18 -15.65 0.17
CA HIS A 588 33.26 -14.95 0.89
C HIS A 588 33.08 -13.42 0.96
N ASN A 589 32.41 -12.83 -0.03
CA ASN A 589 32.37 -11.36 -0.21
C ASN A 589 31.04 -10.72 0.23
N GLU A 590 30.17 -11.47 0.90
CA GLU A 590 28.88 -10.96 1.37
C GLU A 590 28.87 -10.81 2.91
N PRO A 591 28.33 -9.72 3.45
CA PRO A 591 28.08 -9.62 4.89
C PRO A 591 26.99 -10.62 5.34
N ILE A 592 26.88 -10.86 6.65
CA ILE A 592 25.83 -11.73 7.20
C ILE A 592 24.46 -11.09 6.99
N THR A 593 24.35 -9.82 7.37
CA THR A 593 23.17 -8.98 7.25
C THR A 593 23.52 -7.71 6.49
N TRP A 594 22.53 -7.16 5.79
CA TRP A 594 22.61 -5.86 5.14
C TRP A 594 21.22 -5.23 5.23
N GLN A 595 21.16 -3.90 5.36
CA GLN A 595 19.90 -3.17 5.31
C GLN A 595 20.06 -1.86 4.51
N PRO A 596 18.97 -1.36 3.89
CA PRO A 596 19.02 -0.15 3.09
C PRO A 596 19.18 1.10 3.98
N PRO A 597 19.80 2.18 3.45
CA PRO A 597 20.05 3.40 4.21
C PRO A 597 18.78 4.04 4.78
N ALA A 598 18.82 4.40 6.07
CA ALA A 598 17.71 5.07 6.76
C ALA A 598 17.38 6.46 6.17
N THR A 599 18.32 7.10 5.48
CA THR A 599 18.15 8.41 4.81
C THR A 599 17.03 8.41 3.76
N LEU A 600 16.65 7.25 3.22
CA LEU A 600 15.50 7.13 2.32
C LEU A 600 14.16 7.44 3.01
N LEU A 601 14.10 7.30 4.33
CA LEU A 601 12.94 7.59 5.17
C LEU A 601 12.87 9.05 5.62
N SER A 602 13.87 9.88 5.31
CA SER A 602 13.93 11.27 5.76
C SER A 602 12.74 12.09 5.24
N GLY A 603 12.13 12.87 6.13
CA GLY A 603 11.01 13.75 5.85
C GLY A 603 9.65 13.04 5.71
N LEU A 604 9.53 11.79 6.14
CA LEU A 604 8.28 11.01 6.11
C LEU A 604 7.71 10.83 7.53
N ASP A 605 6.41 10.98 7.68
CA ASP A 605 5.66 10.61 8.88
C ASP A 605 5.27 9.13 8.78
N LEU A 606 5.96 8.27 9.52
CA LEU A 606 5.79 6.81 9.45
C LEU A 606 5.06 6.29 10.69
N PRO A 607 4.25 5.23 10.57
CA PRO A 607 3.38 4.79 11.65
C PRO A 607 4.12 4.15 12.83
N GLY A 608 5.36 3.69 12.65
CA GLY A 608 6.14 2.99 13.67
C GLY A 608 7.21 3.84 14.34
N SER A 609 7.58 3.46 15.57
CA SER A 609 8.58 4.18 16.39
C SER A 609 9.96 4.20 15.74
N ASP A 610 10.70 5.29 15.92
CA ASP A 610 12.09 5.41 15.50
C ASP A 610 13.04 4.74 16.50
N PRO A 611 13.76 3.67 16.12
CA PRO A 611 14.71 3.03 17.03
C PRO A 611 15.91 3.90 17.41
N ASP A 612 16.27 4.88 16.58
CA ASP A 612 17.47 5.71 16.78
C ASP A 612 17.33 6.67 17.98
N HIS A 613 16.10 6.91 18.46
CA HIS A 613 15.82 7.72 19.65
C HIS A 613 15.88 6.94 20.98
N ILE A 614 16.16 5.63 20.93
CA ILE A 614 16.20 4.79 22.14
C ILE A 614 17.55 4.94 22.86
N ASP A 615 17.52 5.35 24.13
CA ASP A 615 18.69 5.36 25.00
C ASP A 615 19.15 3.92 25.30
N ILE A 616 20.25 3.52 24.65
CA ILE A 616 20.84 2.18 24.74
C ILE A 616 21.30 1.85 26.17
N PRO A 617 22.11 2.69 26.86
CA PRO A 617 22.46 2.48 28.27
C PRO A 617 21.24 2.24 29.17
N ARG A 618 20.20 3.05 29.03
CA ARG A 618 18.99 2.91 29.84
C ARG A 618 18.23 1.62 29.52
N LEU A 619 18.15 1.24 28.25
CA LEU A 619 17.56 -0.02 27.81
C LEU A 619 18.28 -1.23 28.41
N HIS A 620 19.61 -1.24 28.38
CA HIS A 620 20.42 -2.34 28.94
C HIS A 620 20.13 -2.57 30.43
N GLN A 621 20.00 -1.50 31.22
CA GLN A 621 19.62 -1.57 32.63
C GLN A 621 18.24 -2.23 32.83
N LEU A 622 17.23 -1.78 32.08
CA LEU A 622 15.85 -2.26 32.20
C LEU A 622 15.71 -3.75 31.82
N VAL A 623 16.54 -4.21 30.88
CA VAL A 623 16.48 -5.60 30.39
C VAL A 623 17.07 -6.60 31.36
N ARG A 624 18.04 -6.20 32.20
CA ARG A 624 18.71 -7.12 33.13
C ARG A 624 18.05 -7.21 34.52
N GLN A 625 17.16 -6.28 34.87
CA GLN A 625 16.54 -6.20 36.21
C GLN A 625 15.18 -6.92 36.35
N HIS A 626 14.48 -7.23 35.25
CA HIS A 626 13.07 -7.67 35.29
C HIS A 626 12.79 -9.01 34.61
N LYS A 627 11.77 -9.75 35.11
CA LYS A 627 11.31 -11.04 34.55
C LYS A 627 10.66 -10.93 33.16
N ARG A 628 10.12 -9.76 32.78
CA ARG A 628 9.56 -9.46 31.44
C ARG A 628 10.23 -8.21 30.85
N PRO A 629 11.49 -8.34 30.44
CA PRO A 629 12.35 -7.17 30.22
C PRO A 629 11.90 -6.31 29.05
N VAL A 630 11.60 -6.92 27.89
CA VAL A 630 11.23 -6.20 26.67
C VAL A 630 9.89 -5.44 26.78
N GLN A 631 8.87 -6.08 27.35
CA GLN A 631 7.54 -5.45 27.52
C GLN A 631 7.56 -4.32 28.55
N HIS A 632 8.48 -4.38 29.52
CA HIS A 632 8.65 -3.32 30.51
C HIS A 632 9.45 -2.18 29.90
N ALA A 633 10.59 -2.46 29.24
CA ALA A 633 11.40 -1.45 28.57
C ALA A 633 10.60 -0.66 27.52
N ALA A 634 9.79 -1.34 26.71
CA ALA A 634 8.92 -0.67 25.73
C ALA A 634 7.95 0.33 26.40
N ARG A 635 7.38 -0.01 27.56
CA ARG A 635 6.47 0.88 28.29
C ARG A 635 7.19 2.04 28.99
N VAL A 636 8.40 1.83 29.48
CA VAL A 636 9.19 2.85 30.19
C VAL A 636 9.81 3.85 29.23
N LEU A 637 10.27 3.38 28.07
CA LEU A 637 10.90 4.19 27.02
C LEU A 637 9.89 4.70 25.98
N ASP A 638 8.59 4.55 26.27
CA ASP A 638 7.47 4.95 25.40
C ASP A 638 7.65 4.60 23.92
N THR A 639 7.96 3.32 23.65
CA THR A 639 8.30 2.84 22.32
C THR A 639 7.72 1.45 22.06
N SER A 640 7.75 1.01 20.81
CA SER A 640 7.23 -0.30 20.43
C SER A 640 8.12 -1.46 20.90
N ILE A 641 7.50 -2.60 21.20
CA ILE A 641 8.21 -3.87 21.49
C ILE A 641 9.13 -4.26 20.33
N ALA A 642 8.76 -3.91 19.10
CA ALA A 642 9.55 -4.18 17.89
C ALA A 642 10.85 -3.38 17.89
N ALA A 643 10.79 -2.08 18.22
CA ALA A 643 11.95 -1.21 18.31
C ALA A 643 12.92 -1.66 19.39
N ILE A 644 12.42 -2.01 20.59
CA ILE A 644 13.28 -2.57 21.65
C ILE A 644 13.98 -3.86 21.18
N ARG A 645 13.26 -4.76 20.51
CA ARG A 645 13.85 -6.01 20.01
C ARG A 645 14.91 -5.75 18.96
N TYR A 646 14.68 -4.78 18.06
CA TYR A 646 15.65 -4.40 17.05
C TYR A 646 16.92 -3.84 17.69
N VAL A 647 16.80 -2.89 18.63
CA VAL A 647 17.96 -2.31 19.32
C VAL A 647 18.75 -3.35 20.10
N LEU A 648 18.09 -4.33 20.74
CA LEU A 648 18.78 -5.44 21.41
C LEU A 648 19.42 -6.45 20.46
N ASP A 649 18.95 -6.53 19.22
CA ASP A 649 19.52 -7.39 18.18
C ASP A 649 20.85 -6.82 17.66
N GLU A 650 20.91 -5.49 17.47
CA GLU A 650 22.09 -4.72 17.02
C GLU A 650 23.06 -4.39 18.17
N HIS A 651 22.53 -4.08 19.35
CA HIS A 651 23.28 -3.73 20.56
C HIS A 651 22.87 -4.62 21.74
N PRO A 652 23.33 -5.89 21.77
CA PRO A 652 23.02 -6.82 22.85
C PRO A 652 23.42 -6.25 24.22
N ALA A 653 22.54 -6.40 25.21
CA ALA A 653 22.84 -5.92 26.57
C ALA A 653 23.98 -6.74 27.18
N PRO A 654 25.01 -6.13 27.79
CA PRO A 654 26.01 -6.86 28.57
C PRO A 654 25.34 -7.72 29.66
N ALA A 655 26.00 -8.81 30.09
CA ALA A 655 25.55 -9.53 31.27
C ALA A 655 25.60 -8.60 32.48
N ALA A 656 24.67 -8.77 33.44
CA ALA A 656 24.75 -8.00 34.68
C ALA A 656 26.09 -8.29 35.37
N GLU A 657 26.80 -7.25 35.81
CA GLU A 657 28.06 -7.40 36.54
C GLU A 657 27.83 -8.25 37.78
N VAL A 658 28.23 -9.51 37.67
CA VAL A 658 28.49 -10.34 38.84
C VAL A 658 29.76 -9.75 39.43
N THR A 659 29.67 -9.17 40.64
CA THR A 659 30.80 -8.54 41.35
C THR A 659 32.11 -9.29 41.10
N GLU A 660 33.20 -8.60 40.75
CA GLU A 660 34.47 -9.22 40.32
C GLU A 660 34.95 -10.37 41.23
N ARG A 661 34.72 -10.25 42.54
CA ARG A 661 35.01 -11.29 43.55
C ARG A 661 34.22 -12.60 43.36
N SER A 662 33.01 -12.54 42.83
CA SER A 662 32.13 -13.69 42.58
C SER A 662 32.40 -14.35 41.21
N ALA A 663 32.71 -13.57 40.18
CA ALA A 663 33.03 -14.09 38.85
C ALA A 663 34.45 -14.70 38.81
N GLN A 664 35.44 -14.02 39.38
CA GLN A 664 36.81 -14.53 39.48
C GLN A 664 36.87 -15.78 40.36
N SER A 665 36.16 -15.82 41.49
CA SER A 665 36.12 -17.02 42.34
C SER A 665 35.51 -18.22 41.61
N THR A 666 34.42 -18.04 40.83
CA THR A 666 33.79 -19.16 40.11
C THR A 666 34.67 -19.70 38.97
N VAL A 667 35.33 -18.83 38.20
CA VAL A 667 36.25 -19.22 37.13
C VAL A 667 37.53 -19.84 37.68
N GLN A 668 38.11 -19.25 38.74
CA GLN A 668 39.30 -19.77 39.41
C GLN A 668 39.02 -21.10 40.11
N ILE A 669 37.87 -21.27 40.77
CA ILE A 669 37.47 -22.55 41.39
C ILE A 669 37.32 -23.63 40.32
N ARG A 670 36.76 -23.31 39.15
CA ARG A 670 36.62 -24.28 38.04
C ARG A 670 37.96 -24.63 37.39
N GLN A 671 38.85 -23.65 37.21
CA GLN A 671 40.22 -23.89 36.72
C GLN A 671 41.06 -24.68 37.73
N ARG A 672 40.91 -24.38 39.02
CA ARG A 672 41.55 -25.11 40.13
C ARG A 672 41.05 -26.56 40.17
N ALA A 673 39.74 -26.78 40.04
CA ALA A 673 39.16 -28.12 39.98
C ALA A 673 39.67 -28.93 38.78
N ARG A 674 39.95 -28.31 37.63
CA ARG A 674 40.57 -29.00 36.48
C ARG A 674 42.03 -29.40 36.71
N ARG A 675 42.79 -28.59 37.47
CA ARG A 675 44.20 -28.88 37.79
C ARG A 675 44.34 -29.93 38.88
N GLU A 676 43.49 -29.84 39.91
CA GLU A 676 43.53 -30.75 41.06
C GLU A 676 42.78 -32.07 40.79
N VAL A 677 41.80 -32.05 39.88
CA VAL A 677 41.00 -33.23 39.48
C VAL A 677 40.94 -33.35 37.95
N PRO A 678 42.07 -33.68 37.29
CA PRO A 678 42.10 -33.98 35.86
C PRO A 678 41.37 -35.28 35.52
N LYS A 679 41.13 -35.53 34.23
CA LYS A 679 40.26 -36.61 33.73
C LYS A 679 40.67 -38.00 34.24
N ASP A 680 41.96 -38.28 34.24
CA ASP A 680 42.58 -39.50 34.75
C ASP A 680 42.35 -39.68 36.26
N VAL A 681 42.50 -38.61 37.04
CA VAL A 681 42.27 -38.63 38.49
C VAL A 681 40.80 -38.83 38.82
N LEU A 682 39.89 -38.12 38.14
CA LEU A 682 38.45 -38.29 38.37
C LEU A 682 37.96 -39.68 37.93
N ALA A 683 38.47 -40.19 36.81
CA ALA A 683 38.14 -41.53 36.33
C ALA A 683 38.64 -42.60 37.29
N ARG A 684 39.89 -42.50 37.78
CA ARG A 684 40.43 -43.44 38.76
C ARG A 684 39.65 -43.41 40.07
N LEU A 685 39.41 -42.24 40.65
CA LEU A 685 38.67 -42.10 41.91
C LEU A 685 37.22 -42.61 41.80
N TYR A 686 36.55 -42.37 40.66
CA TYR A 686 35.13 -42.69 40.48
C TYR A 686 34.86 -44.09 39.90
N LEU A 687 35.63 -44.55 38.91
CA LEU A 687 35.45 -45.83 38.22
C LEU A 687 36.29 -46.95 38.84
N ASP A 688 37.56 -46.70 39.15
CA ASP A 688 38.50 -47.74 39.60
C ASP A 688 38.41 -47.94 41.13
N GLU A 689 38.48 -46.85 41.89
CA GLU A 689 38.45 -46.85 43.37
C GLU A 689 37.00 -46.78 43.94
N ARG A 690 36.00 -46.64 43.05
CA ARG A 690 34.55 -46.63 43.37
C ARG A 690 34.11 -45.60 44.43
N HIS A 691 34.81 -44.48 44.58
CA HIS A 691 34.35 -43.39 45.44
C HIS A 691 33.10 -42.72 44.84
N SER A 692 32.12 -42.41 45.68
CA SER A 692 30.94 -41.63 45.24
C SER A 692 31.35 -40.19 44.94
N LEU A 693 30.63 -39.49 44.04
CA LEU A 693 30.88 -38.07 43.77
C LEU A 693 30.78 -37.18 45.02
N GLN A 694 30.06 -37.62 46.07
CA GLN A 694 30.04 -36.93 47.35
C GLN A 694 31.31 -37.19 48.16
N ALA A 695 31.82 -38.43 48.18
CA ALA A 695 33.09 -38.73 48.83
C ALA A 695 34.27 -38.01 48.15
N ILE A 696 34.25 -37.92 46.82
CA ILE A 696 35.25 -37.15 46.05
C ILE A 696 35.11 -35.65 46.35
N ALA A 697 33.89 -35.14 46.53
CA ALA A 697 33.66 -33.76 46.96
C ALA A 697 34.26 -33.49 48.33
N ASP A 698 34.07 -34.41 49.27
CA ASP A 698 34.58 -34.29 50.64
C ASP A 698 36.12 -34.40 50.68
N MET A 699 36.72 -35.22 49.80
CA MET A 699 38.17 -35.39 49.67
C MET A 699 38.89 -34.22 48.97
N THR A 700 38.24 -33.60 47.98
CA THR A 700 38.86 -32.56 47.14
C THR A 700 38.43 -31.14 47.53
N GLY A 701 37.43 -31.01 48.41
CA GLY A 701 36.86 -29.72 48.81
C GLY A 701 36.00 -29.05 47.72
N PHE A 702 35.81 -29.68 46.57
CA PHE A 702 34.95 -29.16 45.50
C PHE A 702 33.49 -29.60 45.67
N SER A 703 32.54 -28.76 45.25
CA SER A 703 31.12 -29.11 45.38
C SER A 703 30.75 -30.33 44.51
N ARG A 704 29.84 -31.17 45.00
CA ARG A 704 29.30 -32.33 44.25
C ARG A 704 28.74 -31.93 42.88
N GLY A 705 28.14 -30.74 42.79
CA GLY A 705 27.62 -30.19 41.54
C GLY A 705 28.74 -29.93 40.52
N LEU A 706 29.84 -29.32 40.96
CA LEU A 706 31.01 -29.05 40.12
C LEU A 706 31.69 -30.34 39.63
N LEU A 707 31.81 -31.36 40.49
CA LEU A 707 32.35 -32.66 40.11
C LEU A 707 31.42 -33.45 39.16
N THR A 708 30.11 -33.27 39.28
CA THR A 708 29.14 -33.83 38.32
C THR A 708 29.29 -33.19 36.94
N ASP A 709 29.51 -31.88 36.89
CA ASP A 709 29.77 -31.16 35.65
C ASP A 709 31.12 -31.54 35.04
N LEU A 710 32.18 -31.73 35.85
CA LEU A 710 33.49 -32.21 35.38
C LEU A 710 33.44 -33.65 34.87
N ALA A 711 32.70 -34.54 35.54
CA ALA A 711 32.53 -35.92 35.07
C ALA A 711 31.79 -35.97 33.72
N ARG A 712 30.80 -35.10 33.50
CA ARG A 712 30.17 -34.92 32.18
C ARG A 712 31.12 -34.31 31.15
N GLU A 713 31.94 -33.34 31.55
CA GLU A 713 32.93 -32.68 30.70
C GLU A 713 34.02 -33.65 30.22
N TYR A 714 34.35 -34.66 31.02
CA TYR A 714 35.35 -35.69 30.71
C TYR A 714 34.79 -36.96 30.08
N ASP A 715 33.48 -37.01 29.79
CA ASP A 715 32.75 -38.20 29.31
C ASP A 715 32.87 -39.42 30.25
N ILE A 716 32.96 -39.19 31.57
CA ILE A 716 32.97 -40.25 32.58
C ILE A 716 31.52 -40.67 32.85
N PRO A 717 31.15 -41.95 32.61
CA PRO A 717 29.78 -42.41 32.79
C PRO A 717 29.40 -42.41 34.28
N ILE A 718 28.65 -41.38 34.69
CA ILE A 718 28.12 -41.26 36.05
C ILE A 718 27.04 -42.32 36.22
N SER A 719 27.31 -43.35 37.01
CA SER A 719 26.33 -44.37 37.37
C SER A 719 25.24 -43.71 38.22
N GLY A 720 24.12 -43.39 37.58
CA GLY A 720 22.98 -42.76 38.23
C GLY A 720 22.32 -43.74 39.20
N PHE A 721 22.50 -43.54 40.51
CA PHE A 721 21.53 -43.91 41.56
C PHE A 721 20.82 -45.30 41.42
N GLN A 722 21.54 -46.32 40.94
CA GLN A 722 21.13 -47.72 40.96
C GLN A 722 22.10 -48.45 41.89
N GLY A 723 21.74 -48.65 43.16
CA GLY A 723 22.61 -49.42 44.05
C GLY A 723 22.47 -49.21 45.56
N ARG A 724 21.56 -48.37 46.06
CA ARG A 724 21.14 -48.48 47.47
C ARG A 724 20.02 -49.51 47.53
N GLN A 725 20.34 -50.76 47.88
CA GLN A 725 19.33 -51.75 48.20
C GLN A 725 18.43 -51.19 49.33
N PRO A 726 17.10 -51.11 49.14
CA PRO A 726 16.20 -50.72 50.22
C PRO A 726 16.25 -51.79 51.31
N ARG A 727 16.41 -51.38 52.58
CA ARG A 727 16.31 -52.28 53.75
C ARG A 727 14.94 -52.96 53.91
N VAL A 728 13.96 -52.64 53.04
CA VAL A 728 12.59 -53.18 53.07
C VAL A 728 12.09 -53.35 51.63
N THR A 729 11.79 -54.59 51.23
CA THR A 729 11.15 -54.93 49.95
C THR A 729 9.64 -55.00 50.16
N ILE A 730 8.87 -54.24 49.38
CA ILE A 730 7.40 -54.33 49.40
C ILE A 730 6.97 -55.30 48.31
N GLU A 731 6.20 -56.33 48.65
CA GLU A 731 5.67 -57.28 47.68
C GLU A 731 4.61 -56.64 46.78
N ARG A 732 4.64 -57.01 45.49
CA ARG A 732 3.67 -56.54 44.48
C ARG A 732 2.23 -56.82 44.90
N ALA A 733 1.96 -58.02 45.43
CA ALA A 733 0.61 -58.46 45.79
C ALA A 733 0.01 -57.57 46.88
N TRP A 734 0.77 -57.29 47.94
CA TRP A 734 0.35 -56.41 49.02
C TRP A 734 0.09 -54.97 48.53
N LEU A 735 1.02 -54.39 47.75
CA LEU A 735 0.85 -53.03 47.27
C LEU A 735 -0.32 -52.91 46.29
N PHE A 736 -0.55 -53.93 45.44
CA PHE A 736 -1.69 -53.97 44.54
C PHE A 736 -3.01 -54.10 45.31
N GLU A 737 -3.08 -54.99 46.29
CA GLU A 737 -4.28 -55.13 47.13
C GLU A 737 -4.57 -53.83 47.89
N GLN A 738 -3.58 -53.25 48.57
CA GLN A 738 -3.80 -52.07 49.41
C GLN A 738 -4.05 -50.79 48.57
N TYR A 739 -3.32 -50.59 47.47
CA TYR A 739 -3.41 -49.39 46.64
C TYR A 739 -4.46 -49.46 45.53
N VAL A 740 -4.66 -50.62 44.90
CA VAL A 740 -5.59 -50.77 43.76
C VAL A 740 -6.94 -51.31 44.22
N VAL A 741 -6.95 -52.39 45.01
CA VAL A 741 -8.20 -53.05 45.46
C VAL A 741 -8.86 -52.27 46.61
N ARG A 742 -8.14 -52.05 47.71
CA ARG A 742 -8.62 -51.34 48.90
C ARG A 742 -8.52 -49.81 48.79
N ARG A 743 -7.99 -49.32 47.67
CA ARG A 743 -7.88 -47.90 47.29
C ARG A 743 -7.20 -46.97 48.31
N ARG A 744 -6.41 -47.47 49.26
CA ARG A 744 -5.69 -46.67 50.27
C ARG A 744 -4.64 -45.74 49.62
N PRO A 745 -4.39 -44.53 50.15
CA PRO A 745 -3.48 -43.59 49.53
C PRO A 745 -2.01 -43.91 49.85
N LEU A 746 -1.11 -43.72 48.87
CA LEU A 746 0.33 -44.02 49.02
C LEU A 746 1.02 -43.38 50.23
N PRO A 747 0.68 -42.14 50.68
CA PRO A 747 1.28 -41.56 51.88
C PRO A 747 1.01 -42.37 53.15
N ASP A 748 -0.17 -42.98 53.28
CA ASP A 748 -0.52 -43.77 54.47
C ASP A 748 0.15 -45.14 54.44
N LEU A 749 0.19 -45.78 53.27
CA LEU A 749 0.94 -47.02 53.06
C LEU A 749 2.44 -46.80 53.30
N ALA A 750 2.98 -45.64 52.89
CA ALA A 750 4.35 -45.27 53.14
C ALA A 750 4.64 -45.08 54.63
N ARG A 751 3.74 -44.42 55.37
CA ARG A 751 3.86 -44.23 56.83
C ARG A 751 3.80 -45.56 57.59
N GLU A 752 2.87 -46.44 57.20
CA GLU A 752 2.70 -47.77 57.78
C GLU A 752 3.93 -48.67 57.59
N GLN A 753 4.57 -48.56 56.42
CA GLN A 753 5.78 -49.33 56.09
C GLN A 753 7.09 -48.58 56.42
N GLY A 754 7.00 -47.51 57.23
CA GLY A 754 8.17 -46.76 57.71
C GLY A 754 9.02 -46.10 56.62
N MET A 755 8.45 -45.77 55.45
CA MET A 755 9.17 -45.20 54.30
C MET A 755 8.56 -43.90 53.77
N SER A 756 9.31 -43.18 52.94
CA SER A 756 8.80 -41.95 52.32
C SER A 756 7.79 -42.23 51.20
N ARG A 757 6.84 -41.32 50.99
CA ARG A 757 5.87 -41.36 49.87
C ARG A 757 6.56 -41.58 48.52
N SER A 758 7.68 -40.91 48.28
CA SER A 758 8.47 -41.02 47.05
C SER A 758 9.04 -42.42 46.87
N ASN A 759 9.41 -43.10 47.96
CA ASN A 759 9.89 -44.47 47.92
C ASN A 759 8.76 -45.48 47.66
N MET A 760 7.59 -45.29 48.28
CA MET A 760 6.40 -46.12 48.01
C MET A 760 5.89 -45.95 46.57
N ALA A 761 5.95 -44.72 46.02
CA ALA A 761 5.65 -44.45 44.61
C ALA A 761 6.69 -45.07 43.66
N ARG A 762 7.94 -45.22 44.10
CA ARG A 762 8.98 -45.95 43.35
C ARG A 762 8.65 -47.45 43.31
N TRP A 763 8.26 -48.05 44.44
CA TRP A 763 7.81 -49.45 44.47
C TRP A 763 6.60 -49.71 43.58
N ALA A 764 5.64 -48.78 43.53
CA ALA A 764 4.52 -48.86 42.58
C ALA A 764 4.99 -48.87 41.12
N ARG A 765 6.00 -48.08 40.74
CA ARG A 765 6.58 -48.12 39.38
C ARG A 765 7.38 -49.38 39.12
N VAL A 766 8.18 -49.84 40.08
CA VAL A 766 8.95 -51.11 39.98
C VAL A 766 8.01 -52.28 39.73
N HIS A 767 6.87 -52.29 40.42
CA HIS A 767 5.83 -53.30 40.27
C HIS A 767 4.82 -52.97 39.17
N ASN A 768 5.05 -52.03 38.25
CA ASN A 768 4.12 -51.67 37.17
C ASN A 768 2.66 -51.45 37.65
N ILE A 769 2.48 -50.88 38.84
CA ILE A 769 1.17 -50.52 39.40
C ILE A 769 0.87 -49.07 38.98
N PRO A 770 -0.18 -48.81 38.18
CA PRO A 770 -0.46 -47.48 37.65
C PRO A 770 -0.78 -46.49 38.76
N LEU A 771 0.01 -45.41 38.82
CA LEU A 771 -0.19 -44.33 39.78
C LEU A 771 -1.40 -43.47 39.40
N ARG A 772 -2.33 -43.28 40.34
CA ARG A 772 -3.47 -42.36 40.19
C ARG A 772 -2.96 -40.91 40.04
N ARG A 773 -3.53 -40.15 39.09
CA ARG A 773 -3.16 -38.74 38.81
C ARG A 773 -3.27 -37.89 40.08
N SER A 774 -2.26 -37.06 40.34
CA SER A 774 -2.22 -36.16 41.50
C SER A 774 -3.12 -34.95 41.24
N GLY A 775 -4.22 -34.81 41.99
CA GLY A 775 -5.13 -33.67 41.84
C GLY A 775 -6.52 -33.79 42.49
N GLY A 776 -6.77 -34.78 43.36
CA GLY A 776 -7.97 -34.81 44.20
C GLY A 776 -7.57 -34.53 45.64
N GLY A 777 -8.21 -33.54 46.28
CA GLY A 777 -8.11 -33.34 47.73
C GLY A 777 -8.37 -34.64 48.50
N SER A 778 -7.82 -34.73 49.71
CA SER A 778 -7.83 -35.91 50.58
C SER A 778 -9.10 -36.78 50.46
N HIS A 779 -8.90 -38.08 50.19
CA HIS A 779 -9.99 -39.07 50.05
C HIS A 779 -10.90 -39.14 51.30
N HIS A 780 -10.43 -38.68 52.46
CA HIS A 780 -11.27 -38.51 53.65
C HIS A 780 -12.35 -37.42 53.50
N ALA A 781 -12.07 -36.34 52.76
CA ALA A 781 -13.07 -35.31 52.44
C ALA A 781 -14.06 -35.83 51.38
N ALA A 782 -13.59 -36.57 50.38
CA ALA A 782 -14.44 -37.17 49.34
C ALA A 782 -15.40 -38.24 49.90
N LEU A 783 -14.96 -39.10 50.82
CA LEU A 783 -15.82 -40.10 51.48
C LEU A 783 -16.95 -39.44 52.28
N ARG A 784 -16.66 -38.41 53.10
CA ARG A 784 -17.70 -37.63 53.81
C ARG A 784 -18.66 -36.91 52.85
N THR A 785 -18.16 -36.43 51.71
CA THR A 785 -18.99 -35.77 50.68
C THR A 785 -19.92 -36.76 49.98
N THR A 786 -19.52 -38.03 49.87
CA THR A 786 -20.33 -39.10 49.23
C THR A 786 -21.45 -39.57 50.16
N GLU A 787 -21.21 -39.66 51.48
CA GLU A 787 -22.27 -39.93 52.47
C GLU A 787 -23.32 -38.79 52.52
N LEU A 788 -22.87 -37.53 52.41
CA LEU A 788 -23.76 -36.35 52.36
C LEU A 788 -24.53 -36.20 51.04
N ALA A 789 -24.09 -36.86 49.95
CA ALA A 789 -24.75 -36.79 48.64
C ALA A 789 -26.06 -37.61 48.59
N VAL A 790 -26.24 -38.59 49.49
CA VAL A 790 -27.47 -39.41 49.57
C VAL A 790 -28.68 -38.56 49.97
N GLN A 791 -28.47 -37.50 50.75
CA GLN A 791 -29.51 -36.58 51.23
C GLN A 791 -29.90 -35.50 50.21
N LEU A 792 -29.20 -35.40 49.07
CA LEU A 792 -29.51 -34.42 48.03
C LEU A 792 -30.63 -34.90 47.10
N PRO A 793 -31.45 -33.98 46.53
CA PRO A 793 -32.37 -34.31 45.45
C PRO A 793 -31.66 -35.03 44.31
N ALA A 794 -32.29 -36.06 43.73
CA ALA A 794 -31.69 -36.97 42.74
C ALA A 794 -30.95 -36.25 41.59
N ILE A 795 -31.45 -35.09 41.16
CA ILE A 795 -30.89 -34.28 40.07
C ILE A 795 -29.54 -33.63 40.41
N LEU A 796 -29.18 -33.48 41.69
CA LEU A 796 -27.95 -32.82 42.15
C LEU A 796 -26.87 -33.81 42.61
N ARG A 797 -27.22 -35.10 42.80
CA ARG A 797 -26.33 -36.11 43.39
C ARG A 797 -25.07 -36.34 42.57
N ASN A 798 -25.17 -36.30 41.25
CA ASN A 798 -24.05 -36.58 40.35
C ASN A 798 -23.10 -35.37 40.19
N GLY A 799 -23.62 -34.14 40.33
CA GLY A 799 -22.86 -32.91 40.07
C GLY A 799 -22.23 -32.24 41.29
N LEU A 800 -22.67 -32.54 42.52
CA LEU A 800 -22.19 -31.89 43.76
C LEU A 800 -21.35 -32.83 44.64
N THR A 801 -20.47 -33.62 44.02
CA THR A 801 -19.63 -34.64 44.67
C THR A 801 -18.29 -34.11 45.20
N SER A 802 -18.02 -32.81 45.04
CA SER A 802 -16.80 -32.15 45.49
C SER A 802 -17.11 -30.83 46.20
N PRO A 803 -16.33 -30.43 47.23
CA PRO A 803 -16.47 -29.11 47.86
C PRO A 803 -16.38 -27.95 46.85
N PHE A 804 -15.55 -28.08 45.81
CA PHE A 804 -15.43 -27.07 44.75
C PHE A 804 -16.66 -27.03 43.83
N ALA A 805 -17.44 -28.11 43.74
CA ALA A 805 -18.67 -28.14 42.94
C ALA A 805 -19.77 -27.25 43.55
N TRP A 806 -19.83 -27.16 44.89
CA TRP A 806 -20.73 -26.26 45.60
C TRP A 806 -20.44 -24.78 45.32
N GLN A 807 -19.15 -24.41 45.29
CA GLN A 807 -18.74 -23.05 44.93
C GLN A 807 -19.11 -22.71 43.48
N ARG A 808 -18.87 -23.64 42.55
CA ARG A 808 -19.28 -23.46 41.14
C ARG A 808 -20.78 -23.27 41.03
N MET A 809 -21.58 -24.09 41.73
CA MET A 809 -23.05 -24.01 41.70
C MET A 809 -23.56 -22.68 42.26
N ARG A 810 -22.89 -22.15 43.29
CA ARG A 810 -23.19 -20.82 43.84
C ARG A 810 -22.89 -19.69 42.85
N HIS A 811 -21.73 -19.72 42.19
CA HIS A 811 -21.41 -18.75 41.14
C HIS A 811 -22.36 -18.86 39.94
N PHE A 812 -22.75 -20.07 39.57
CA PHE A 812 -23.76 -20.30 38.54
C PHE A 812 -25.11 -19.67 38.95
N ALA A 813 -25.62 -19.95 40.15
CA ALA A 813 -26.88 -19.37 40.62
C ALA A 813 -26.84 -17.84 40.70
N ALA A 814 -25.72 -17.26 41.14
CA ALA A 814 -25.54 -15.81 41.21
C ALA A 814 -25.38 -15.15 39.83
N ALA A 815 -24.85 -15.87 38.85
CA ALA A 815 -24.71 -15.36 37.49
C ALA A 815 -26.07 -15.16 36.80
N LEU A 816 -27.13 -15.85 37.23
CA LEU A 816 -28.47 -15.80 36.61
C LEU A 816 -29.19 -14.46 36.77
N SER A 817 -28.76 -13.64 37.72
CA SER A 817 -29.30 -12.29 37.94
C SER A 817 -28.86 -11.28 36.88
N PHE A 818 -27.98 -11.68 35.95
CA PHE A 818 -27.41 -10.79 34.93
C PHE A 818 -27.80 -11.26 33.51
N PRO A 819 -27.98 -10.34 32.55
CA PRO A 819 -28.37 -10.70 31.18
C PRO A 819 -27.23 -11.29 30.34
N SER A 820 -25.96 -11.15 30.77
CA SER A 820 -24.80 -11.72 30.07
C SER A 820 -23.72 -12.25 31.02
N MET A 821 -22.94 -13.23 30.53
CA MET A 821 -21.77 -13.78 31.23
C MET A 821 -20.68 -12.74 31.50
N HIS A 822 -20.61 -11.68 30.69
CA HIS A 822 -19.63 -10.61 30.86
C HIS A 822 -19.98 -9.72 32.05
N GLU A 823 -21.25 -9.37 32.20
CA GLU A 823 -21.75 -8.60 33.34
C GLU A 823 -21.74 -9.43 34.63
N ALA A 824 -22.14 -10.70 34.56
CA ALA A 824 -22.06 -11.62 35.69
C ALA A 824 -20.62 -11.76 36.24
N ALA A 825 -19.63 -11.93 35.34
CA ALA A 825 -18.23 -12.05 35.73
C ALA A 825 -17.70 -10.78 36.41
N ARG A 826 -18.09 -9.60 35.89
CA ARG A 826 -17.72 -8.30 36.47
C ARG A 826 -18.34 -8.11 37.85
N ALA A 827 -19.63 -8.41 38.02
CA ALA A 827 -20.32 -8.26 39.29
C ALA A 827 -19.84 -9.24 40.37
N LEU A 828 -19.44 -10.46 39.96
CA LEU A 828 -18.93 -11.48 40.87
C LEU A 828 -17.42 -11.36 41.16
N SER A 829 -16.71 -10.39 40.57
CA SER A 829 -15.25 -10.23 40.67
C SER A 829 -14.47 -11.50 40.28
N VAL A 830 -14.95 -12.23 39.28
CA VAL A 830 -14.31 -13.45 38.75
C VAL A 830 -13.96 -13.21 37.27
N ASN A 831 -12.80 -13.70 36.82
CA ASN A 831 -12.45 -13.61 35.40
C ASN A 831 -13.51 -14.32 34.53
N ARG A 832 -13.95 -13.68 33.43
CA ARG A 832 -14.93 -14.22 32.49
C ARG A 832 -14.58 -15.65 32.01
N SER A 833 -13.31 -15.92 31.69
CA SER A 833 -12.89 -17.26 31.25
C SER A 833 -13.02 -18.29 32.37
N THR A 834 -12.71 -17.89 33.61
CA THR A 834 -12.88 -18.73 34.80
C THR A 834 -14.35 -19.04 35.05
N LEU A 835 -15.26 -18.06 34.96
CA LEU A 835 -16.69 -18.28 35.16
C LEU A 835 -17.29 -19.17 34.07
N VAL A 836 -16.88 -18.99 32.80
CA VAL A 836 -17.30 -19.86 31.69
C VAL A 836 -16.82 -21.30 31.92
N ASN A 837 -15.55 -21.49 32.30
CA ASN A 837 -15.01 -22.81 32.58
C ASN A 837 -15.69 -23.49 33.78
N GLN A 838 -16.04 -22.73 34.82
CA GLN A 838 -16.78 -23.24 35.98
C GLN A 838 -18.17 -23.75 35.60
N ILE A 839 -18.89 -23.04 34.73
CA ILE A 839 -20.21 -23.48 34.24
C ILE A 839 -20.07 -24.67 33.29
N ASN A 840 -19.11 -24.66 32.36
CA ASN A 840 -18.88 -25.79 31.46
C ASN A 840 -18.54 -27.08 32.23
N GLN A 841 -17.76 -26.94 33.31
CA GLN A 841 -17.44 -28.07 34.18
C GLN A 841 -18.68 -28.59 34.91
N LEU A 842 -19.55 -27.70 35.41
CA LEU A 842 -20.84 -28.08 36.00
C LEU A 842 -21.76 -28.79 35.00
N GLU A 843 -21.83 -28.30 33.77
CA GLU A 843 -22.60 -28.93 32.67
C GLU A 843 -22.05 -30.33 32.35
N GLY A 844 -20.73 -30.50 32.38
CA GLY A 844 -20.06 -31.80 32.24
C GLY A 844 -20.33 -32.74 33.42
N ASP A 845 -20.27 -32.23 34.66
CA ASP A 845 -20.51 -33.01 35.88
C ASP A 845 -21.99 -33.44 36.01
N LEU A 846 -22.94 -32.65 35.50
CA LEU A 846 -24.38 -32.95 35.48
C LEU A 846 -24.86 -33.63 34.19
N GLY A 847 -24.02 -33.71 33.16
CA GLY A 847 -24.28 -34.36 31.89
C GLY A 847 -25.26 -33.65 30.95
N GLN A 848 -25.71 -32.42 31.27
CA GLN A 848 -26.64 -31.64 30.44
C GLN A 848 -26.36 -30.12 30.54
N PRO A 849 -26.60 -29.35 29.46
CA PRO A 849 -26.41 -27.90 29.45
C PRO A 849 -27.42 -27.19 30.37
N LEU A 850 -26.92 -26.23 31.15
CA LEU A 850 -27.68 -25.46 32.13
C LEU A 850 -28.15 -24.11 31.57
N LEU A 851 -27.43 -23.56 30.59
CA LEU A 851 -27.70 -22.25 29.98
C LEU A 851 -27.72 -22.26 28.46
N GLU A 852 -28.70 -21.56 27.90
CA GLU A 852 -28.64 -21.03 26.54
C GLU A 852 -27.81 -19.74 26.56
N ARG A 853 -26.69 -19.75 25.85
CA ARG A 853 -25.71 -18.64 25.87
C ARG A 853 -26.29 -17.42 25.14
N ALA A 854 -25.96 -16.23 25.64
CA ALA A 854 -26.38 -14.97 25.02
C ALA A 854 -25.81 -14.84 23.60
N THR A 855 -26.66 -14.48 22.64
CA THR A 855 -26.29 -14.11 21.28
C THR A 855 -26.66 -12.65 21.04
N ARG A 856 -26.18 -12.02 19.96
CA ARG A 856 -26.36 -10.57 19.73
C ARG A 856 -27.85 -10.21 19.74
N GLY A 857 -28.29 -9.42 20.72
CA GLY A 857 -29.70 -9.03 20.92
C GLY A 857 -30.57 -10.01 21.75
N ARG A 858 -30.01 -11.10 22.29
CA ARG A 858 -30.73 -12.07 23.15
C ARG A 858 -29.95 -12.35 24.44
N ALA A 859 -30.57 -12.03 25.58
CA ALA A 859 -30.03 -12.32 26.92
C ALA A 859 -29.92 -13.84 27.17
N MET A 860 -29.01 -14.24 28.05
CA MET A 860 -28.86 -15.65 28.42
C MET A 860 -30.11 -16.18 29.14
N LYS A 861 -30.53 -17.41 28.81
CA LYS A 861 -31.72 -18.06 29.40
C LYS A 861 -31.37 -19.42 29.99
N LEU A 862 -32.06 -19.80 31.07
CA LEU A 862 -31.97 -21.15 31.64
C LEU A 862 -32.64 -22.16 30.73
N THR A 863 -31.96 -23.29 30.49
CA THR A 863 -32.58 -24.47 29.88
C THR A 863 -33.66 -25.07 30.81
N SER A 864 -34.55 -25.91 30.28
CA SER A 864 -35.54 -26.63 31.09
C SER A 864 -34.89 -27.47 32.20
N PHE A 865 -33.71 -28.05 31.93
CA PHE A 865 -32.88 -28.73 32.91
C PHE A 865 -32.26 -27.76 33.93
N GLY A 866 -31.68 -26.64 33.47
CA GLY A 866 -31.12 -25.60 34.34
C GLY A 866 -32.12 -25.03 35.33
N LYS A 867 -33.38 -24.81 34.92
CA LYS A 867 -34.47 -24.39 35.83
C LYS A 867 -34.71 -25.40 36.95
N ARG A 868 -34.78 -26.71 36.64
CA ARG A 868 -34.96 -27.77 37.64
C ARG A 868 -33.79 -27.85 38.61
N VAL A 869 -32.56 -27.68 38.12
CA VAL A 869 -31.33 -27.68 38.92
C VAL A 869 -31.30 -26.50 39.89
N VAL A 870 -31.62 -25.29 39.42
CA VAL A 870 -31.68 -24.08 40.28
C VAL A 870 -32.80 -24.19 41.31
N THR A 871 -33.98 -24.69 40.94
CA THR A 871 -35.09 -24.91 41.89
C THR A 871 -34.72 -25.96 42.94
N ALA A 872 -34.06 -27.05 42.56
CA ALA A 872 -33.60 -28.07 43.50
C ALA A 872 -32.50 -27.52 44.44
N PHE A 873 -31.58 -26.71 43.93
CA PHE A 873 -30.55 -26.05 44.72
C PHE A 873 -31.17 -25.03 45.68
N ASN A 874 -32.20 -24.30 45.23
CA ASN A 874 -32.88 -23.27 46.01
C ASN A 874 -33.73 -23.81 47.17
N LYS A 875 -34.05 -25.10 47.18
CA LYS A 875 -34.75 -25.77 48.30
C LYS A 875 -33.85 -26.15 49.48
N ILE A 876 -32.53 -26.07 49.31
CA ILE A 876 -31.55 -26.38 50.38
C ILE A 876 -31.40 -25.13 51.28
N PRO A 877 -31.48 -25.21 52.62
CA PRO A 877 -31.33 -24.03 53.49
C PRO A 877 -30.03 -23.24 53.22
N SER A 878 -30.10 -21.90 53.26
CA SER A 878 -28.96 -21.01 52.91
C SER A 878 -27.74 -21.21 53.82
N GLU A 879 -27.97 -21.43 55.12
CA GLU A 879 -26.93 -21.72 56.12
C GLU A 879 -26.15 -23.00 55.77
N GLU A 880 -26.85 -24.02 55.28
CA GLU A 880 -26.25 -25.29 54.87
C GLU A 880 -25.41 -25.14 53.58
N ARG A 881 -25.82 -24.26 52.66
CA ARG A 881 -25.03 -23.95 51.45
C ARG A 881 -23.74 -23.20 51.76
N VAL A 882 -23.78 -22.30 52.75
CA VAL A 882 -22.61 -21.48 53.15
C VAL A 882 -21.62 -22.32 53.95
N HIS A 883 -22.10 -23.14 54.89
CA HIS A 883 -21.26 -24.04 55.68
C HIS A 883 -20.53 -25.09 54.82
N ARG A 884 -21.22 -25.65 53.82
CA ARG A 884 -20.64 -26.62 52.86
C ARG A 884 -19.68 -26.00 51.83
N ALA A 885 -19.74 -24.68 51.60
CA ALA A 885 -18.81 -23.96 50.73
C ALA A 885 -17.54 -23.50 51.46
N LEU A 886 -17.65 -23.13 52.75
CA LEU A 886 -16.52 -22.65 53.57
C LEU A 886 -15.56 -23.76 53.98
N THR A 887 -16.04 -24.98 54.19
CA THR A 887 -15.21 -26.17 54.46
C THR A 887 -14.22 -26.51 53.33
N ALA A 888 -14.33 -25.88 52.15
CA ALA A 888 -13.39 -25.99 51.04
C ALA A 888 -12.21 -24.99 51.11
N GLN A 889 -12.33 -23.86 51.81
CA GLN A 889 -11.30 -22.81 51.85
C GLN A 889 -10.19 -23.10 52.87
N ASP A 890 -10.50 -23.76 53.99
CA ASP A 890 -9.54 -24.01 55.08
C ASP A 890 -8.43 -25.03 54.74
N SER A 891 -8.55 -25.75 53.62
CA SER A 891 -7.53 -26.71 53.17
C SER A 891 -6.42 -26.10 52.29
N HIS A 892 -6.45 -24.78 52.04
CA HIS A 892 -5.40 -24.07 51.29
C HIS A 892 -4.64 -23.00 52.10
N GLY A 893 -4.90 -22.85 53.41
CA GLY A 893 -4.35 -21.78 54.25
C GLY A 893 -3.06 -22.07 55.05
N SER A 894 -2.56 -23.31 55.12
CA SER A 894 -1.38 -23.65 55.94
C SER A 894 -0.24 -24.27 55.14
N GLN A 895 0.44 -23.46 54.33
CA GLN A 895 1.81 -23.71 53.86
C GLN A 895 2.35 -22.43 53.20
N HIS A 896 2.75 -21.44 54.02
CA HIS A 896 3.81 -20.45 53.74
C HIS A 896 3.89 -19.40 54.86
N ARG A 897 4.56 -19.75 55.98
CA ARG A 897 5.37 -18.84 56.79
C ARG A 897 6.50 -19.65 57.41
N HIS A 898 7.70 -19.54 56.85
CA HIS A 898 8.97 -19.37 57.58
C HIS A 898 10.15 -19.40 56.59
N HIS A 899 10.97 -18.35 56.72
CA HIS A 899 12.23 -18.00 56.03
C HIS A 899 12.14 -17.50 54.59
#